data_AF-A0A4Q3A6E5-F1
#
_entry.id   AF-A0A4Q3A6E5-F1
#
_cell.length_a   1.000
_cell.length_b   1.000
_cell.length_c   1.000
_cell.angle_alpha   90.00
_cell.angle_beta   90.00
_cell.angle_gamma   90.00
#
_symmetry.space_group_name_H-M   'P 1'
#
loop_
_entity.id
_entity.type
_entity.pdbx_description
1 polymer ?
#
loop_
_entity_poly.entity_id
_entity_poly.type
_entity_poly.pdbx_seq_one_letter_code
_entity_poly.pdbx_strand_id
1 'polypeptide(L)'
;MLGNGFPAGDLNEQLFSGVFTGADFLADIDFWKLANGNAPITVQEEFFVWLGVNRRTRIRREIRNFERWADDGYVRYVFNAVGRPDYESYKKYEVSSVYAIEQILNSDSFSKEHCLAWIITDPTLHGLLRDDANGESFSYTYNGITTQVYKKPSYFKYQLTQAETFAKVVADEEVARQLGLHWINLKHELFSKLNISESTIIDTLRQLGAVTSFAQLSPDHIFKLLKDCGQQAGSPRKLYELALAYFKQRESEDFSKYLSDLKVWATRGGSRHFMPSREVYYTDNATLPEHMLSEYWIFDFPRKRGAPQISKAFSINTFKSLKIELQGTPVTHQANRYFQNWVETIKPYLLTYRLNNLREDAAGRRDVTSLHEDGIGGIDSAAQLKKLNILVCASATYTVNDGSPKQLLPGEFIPLGDRNYCLCADVAQYMEEWKQSPVFCEAFAEILCMLFDTQKNKEDFKAVFKDNGDLRHTTYNIEAASLFPVLEEARSLLGLAAEETAFWKAVLAAKQFELPAYITSRKALYGILLSELQYDHKDADDIDYTSWSTLASYKLLKKLHEQTGIMPSAIYLADSKFTGLEAWHYQQFHKISFNFEQPWIFAWWKLMSGKSEKKQRGFLSECQKYNGKAEAAAVMLSRTHAFNLSINHSDLLLAELNTVSGLKLTTKGNKHAIVNYYTHLLEAADLLQEELTLEIQSLLFFEGNNKIIEEAIESILTRKRPTHAPTPSPNKPTAPTPRNPIQFTSFDSGRLTGGVSVSNRPGRTPGTYSGGNETRKNAAGQRAEEIVYSELKASYPVVQWLSRYSTDLTINKDDLAGYDMRYKLDDNDDSEWYYVEVKSSSEDNFIISRNEVEFALMNTQHYQLAIVQNGIIYLDRQFFCDKDRIANFTSLSSNPGIKPTHFEVAWKIS
;
A
#
# COMPACT_ATOMS: atom_id res chain seq x y z
N MET A 1 -5.29 -39.78 56.87
CA MET A 1 -6.24 -39.09 55.97
C MET A 1 -7.47 -39.98 55.90
N LEU A 2 -8.58 -39.57 55.29
CA LEU A 2 -9.69 -40.52 55.10
C LEU A 2 -9.27 -41.64 54.16
N GLY A 3 -9.61 -42.89 54.49
CA GLY A 3 -9.41 -44.07 53.65
C GLY A 3 -10.62 -44.40 52.77
N ASN A 4 -10.48 -45.38 51.88
CA ASN A 4 -11.45 -45.72 50.83
C ASN A 4 -12.88 -46.05 51.31
N GLY A 5 -13.05 -46.40 52.59
CA GLY A 5 -14.36 -46.59 53.23
C GLY A 5 -15.19 -45.30 53.34
N PHE A 6 -14.61 -44.12 53.05
CA PHE A 6 -15.29 -42.82 53.13
C PHE A 6 -15.35 -42.12 51.76
N PRO A 7 -16.40 -41.33 51.47
CA PRO A 7 -16.59 -40.62 50.19
C PRO A 7 -15.36 -39.84 49.69
N ALA A 8 -14.65 -39.14 50.57
CA ALA A 8 -13.44 -38.40 50.18
C ALA A 8 -12.16 -39.24 50.16
N GLY A 9 -12.18 -40.46 50.71
CA GLY A 9 -11.00 -41.28 50.94
C GLY A 9 -10.61 -42.22 49.79
N ASP A 10 -11.55 -42.63 48.94
CA ASP A 10 -11.25 -43.37 47.70
C ASP A 10 -10.29 -42.56 46.82
N LEU A 11 -10.56 -41.26 46.68
CA LEU A 11 -9.69 -40.32 45.99
C LEU A 11 -8.29 -40.19 46.63
N ASN A 12 -8.20 -40.19 47.96
CA ASN A 12 -6.91 -40.07 48.65
C ASN A 12 -6.03 -41.30 48.39
N GLU A 13 -6.59 -42.50 48.45
CA GLU A 13 -5.83 -43.73 48.17
C GLU A 13 -5.43 -43.84 46.70
N GLN A 14 -6.26 -43.33 45.77
CA GLN A 14 -5.89 -43.24 44.35
C GLN A 14 -4.75 -42.25 44.10
N LEU A 15 -4.80 -41.05 44.69
CA LEU A 15 -3.77 -40.01 44.51
C LEU A 15 -2.41 -40.37 45.11
N PHE A 16 -2.41 -41.12 46.22
CA PHE A 16 -1.20 -41.47 46.97
C PHE A 16 -0.85 -42.97 46.89
N SER A 17 -1.36 -43.66 45.88
CA SER A 17 -1.03 -45.06 45.63
C SER A 17 0.49 -45.22 45.48
N GLY A 18 1.09 -46.13 46.25
CA GLY A 18 2.54 -46.33 46.28
C GLY A 18 3.34 -45.28 47.08
N VAL A 19 2.70 -44.20 47.56
CA VAL A 19 3.32 -43.19 48.44
C VAL A 19 3.01 -43.48 49.91
N PHE A 20 1.76 -43.81 50.22
CA PHE A 20 1.28 -44.11 51.56
C PHE A 20 0.76 -45.55 51.67
N THR A 21 0.76 -46.07 52.90
CA THR A 21 0.26 -47.42 53.20
C THR A 21 -1.09 -47.35 53.91
N GLY A 22 -1.80 -48.49 54.04
CA GLY A 22 -3.09 -48.54 54.73
C GLY A 22 -3.08 -47.97 56.16
N ALA A 23 -1.94 -47.95 56.84
CA ALA A 23 -1.78 -47.34 58.18
C ALA A 23 -1.84 -45.80 58.18
N ASP A 24 -1.65 -45.16 57.02
CA ASP A 24 -1.70 -43.70 56.87
C ASP A 24 -3.12 -43.17 56.64
N PHE A 25 -4.05 -44.08 56.33
CA PHE A 25 -5.47 -43.84 56.08
C PHE A 25 -6.31 -44.27 57.29
N LEU A 26 -7.47 -43.61 57.44
CA LEU A 26 -8.44 -43.96 58.44
C LEU A 26 -9.09 -45.29 58.02
N ALA A 27 -9.03 -46.28 58.91
CA ALA A 27 -9.69 -47.56 58.70
C ALA A 27 -11.21 -47.38 58.50
N ASP A 28 -11.82 -48.30 57.76
CA ASP A 28 -13.26 -48.31 57.45
C ASP A 28 -14.14 -48.28 58.72
N ILE A 29 -15.38 -47.82 58.59
CA ILE A 29 -16.35 -47.68 59.69
C ILE A 29 -16.55 -49.00 60.46
N ASP A 30 -16.50 -50.13 59.76
CA ASP A 30 -16.63 -51.46 60.34
C ASP A 30 -15.55 -51.76 61.39
N PHE A 31 -14.33 -51.26 61.18
CA PHE A 31 -13.23 -51.39 62.14
C PHE A 31 -13.55 -50.69 63.47
N TRP A 32 -14.15 -49.50 63.39
CA TRP A 32 -14.47 -48.67 64.56
C TRP A 32 -15.74 -49.10 65.29
N LYS A 33 -16.54 -49.99 64.69
CA LYS A 33 -17.83 -50.47 65.25
C LYS A 33 -18.80 -49.34 65.60
N LEU A 34 -18.72 -48.23 64.86
CA LEU A 34 -19.56 -47.04 65.04
C LEU A 34 -20.91 -47.14 64.30
N ALA A 35 -21.21 -48.28 63.67
CA ALA A 35 -22.44 -48.54 62.95
C ALA A 35 -23.65 -48.65 63.89
N ASN A 36 -24.12 -47.53 64.43
CA ASN A 36 -25.41 -47.42 65.11
C ASN A 36 -26.38 -46.62 64.24
N GLY A 37 -27.17 -47.37 63.45
CA GLY A 37 -28.43 -46.95 62.82
C GLY A 37 -28.31 -46.03 61.61
N ASN A 38 -28.60 -46.54 60.40
CA ASN A 38 -28.98 -45.86 59.14
C ASN A 38 -28.35 -44.50 58.74
N ALA A 39 -27.32 -44.03 59.44
CA ALA A 39 -26.69 -42.75 59.18
C ALA A 39 -25.89 -42.86 57.86
N PRO A 40 -26.10 -41.93 56.91
CA PRO A 40 -25.32 -41.91 55.68
C PRO A 40 -23.82 -41.84 55.98
N ILE A 41 -23.02 -42.51 55.16
CA ILE A 41 -21.55 -42.54 55.27
C ILE A 41 -20.93 -41.13 55.30
N THR A 42 -21.59 -40.14 54.70
CA THR A 42 -21.20 -38.72 54.75
C THR A 42 -21.24 -38.15 56.16
N VAL A 43 -22.22 -38.52 56.99
CA VAL A 43 -22.31 -38.05 58.38
C VAL A 43 -21.18 -38.64 59.23
N GLN A 44 -20.81 -39.89 58.95
CA GLN A 44 -19.71 -40.57 59.62
C GLN A 44 -18.36 -39.97 59.21
N GLU A 45 -18.19 -39.62 57.93
CA GLU A 45 -17.04 -38.84 57.46
C GLU A 45 -16.92 -37.51 58.22
N GLU A 46 -18.00 -36.72 58.33
CA GLU A 46 -17.99 -35.44 59.05
C GLU A 46 -17.64 -35.62 60.53
N PHE A 47 -18.05 -36.72 61.16
CA PHE A 47 -17.68 -37.02 62.55
C PHE A 47 -16.16 -37.18 62.72
N PHE A 48 -15.50 -37.93 61.83
CA PHE A 48 -14.05 -38.08 61.88
C PHE A 48 -13.32 -36.80 61.50
N VAL A 49 -13.84 -36.03 60.55
CA VAL A 49 -13.31 -34.70 60.23
C VAL A 49 -13.40 -33.78 61.44
N TRP A 50 -14.51 -33.81 62.18
CA TRP A 50 -14.69 -33.06 63.43
C TRP A 50 -13.71 -33.51 64.53
N LEU A 51 -13.37 -34.81 64.61
CA LEU A 51 -12.32 -35.34 65.49
C LEU A 51 -10.89 -34.93 65.09
N GLY A 52 -10.72 -34.21 63.97
CA GLY A 52 -9.44 -33.73 63.48
C GLY A 52 -8.77 -34.66 62.46
N VAL A 53 -9.49 -35.66 61.92
CA VAL A 53 -9.02 -36.42 60.76
C VAL A 53 -9.05 -35.51 59.54
N ASN A 54 -7.90 -35.27 58.94
CA ASN A 54 -7.81 -34.46 57.74
C ASN A 54 -8.53 -35.17 56.58
N ARG A 55 -9.49 -34.46 55.96
CA ARG A 55 -10.31 -34.97 54.86
C ARG A 55 -9.44 -35.42 53.68
N ARG A 56 -8.41 -34.63 53.36
CA ARG A 56 -7.47 -34.87 52.26
C ARG A 56 -6.04 -34.64 52.74
N THR A 57 -5.56 -33.41 52.74
CA THR A 57 -4.17 -33.11 53.13
C THR A 57 -3.99 -32.89 54.62
N ARG A 58 -2.92 -33.45 55.19
CA ARG A 58 -2.46 -33.15 56.55
C ARG A 58 -1.63 -31.85 56.54
N ILE A 59 -2.15 -30.80 57.16
CA ILE A 59 -1.49 -29.49 57.28
C ILE A 59 -1.11 -29.23 58.73
N ARG A 60 0.07 -28.63 58.94
CA ARG A 60 0.54 -28.17 60.25
C ARG A 60 0.81 -26.67 60.20
N ARG A 61 0.46 -25.95 61.27
CA ARG A 61 0.87 -24.55 61.42
C ARG A 61 2.29 -24.48 61.97
N GLU A 62 3.14 -23.72 61.29
CA GLU A 62 4.50 -23.42 61.73
C GLU A 62 4.63 -21.94 62.06
N ILE A 63 5.14 -21.64 63.25
CA ILE A 63 5.51 -20.29 63.66
C ILE A 63 7.02 -20.27 63.83
N ARG A 64 7.70 -19.37 63.12
CA ARG A 64 9.15 -19.17 63.28
C ARG A 64 9.47 -17.72 63.57
N ASN A 65 10.46 -17.53 64.43
CA ASN A 65 11.01 -16.23 64.81
C ASN A 65 12.50 -16.24 64.52
N PHE A 66 13.01 -15.14 63.97
CA PHE A 66 14.40 -14.99 63.58
C PHE A 66 14.98 -13.73 64.22
N GLU A 67 16.24 -13.84 64.65
CA GLU A 67 17.05 -12.71 65.07
C GLU A 67 17.39 -11.80 63.89
N ARG A 68 17.93 -10.60 64.18
CA ARG A 68 18.17 -9.54 63.19
C ARG A 68 18.97 -10.02 61.97
N TRP A 69 19.99 -10.83 62.17
CA TRP A 69 20.87 -11.31 61.10
C TRP A 69 20.55 -12.71 60.58
N ALA A 70 19.56 -13.38 61.16
CA ALA A 70 19.20 -14.74 60.78
C ALA A 70 18.11 -14.72 59.71
N ASP A 71 18.32 -15.48 58.63
CA ASP A 71 17.33 -15.71 57.57
C ASP A 71 17.34 -17.21 57.23
N ASP A 72 16.17 -17.79 56.97
CA ASP A 72 16.07 -19.10 56.33
C ASP A 72 15.78 -18.95 54.82
N GLY A 73 15.52 -20.07 54.14
CA GLY A 73 15.20 -20.04 52.72
C GLY A 73 13.89 -19.29 52.41
N TYR A 74 12.89 -19.37 53.29
CA TYR A 74 11.61 -18.71 53.07
C TYR A 74 11.69 -17.19 53.32
N VAL A 75 12.42 -16.75 54.36
CA VAL A 75 12.67 -15.32 54.61
C VAL A 75 13.33 -14.67 53.40
N ARG A 76 14.34 -15.33 52.81
CA ARG A 76 15.00 -14.86 51.58
C ARG A 76 14.03 -14.84 50.39
N TYR A 77 13.20 -15.87 50.26
CA TYR A 77 12.19 -15.94 49.21
C TYR A 77 11.17 -14.80 49.29
N VAL A 78 10.68 -14.46 50.49
CA VAL A 78 9.77 -13.32 50.70
C VAL A 78 10.44 -12.00 50.34
N PHE A 79 11.65 -11.72 50.86
CA PHE A 79 12.34 -10.45 50.58
C PHE A 79 12.81 -10.29 49.14
N ASN A 80 13.08 -11.39 48.42
CA ASN A 80 13.31 -11.34 46.98
C ASN A 80 12.06 -10.86 46.20
N ALA A 81 10.86 -11.15 46.71
CA ALA A 81 9.61 -10.77 46.08
C ALA A 81 9.14 -9.36 46.47
N VAL A 82 9.31 -8.96 47.73
CA VAL A 82 8.75 -7.70 48.27
C VAL A 82 9.79 -6.60 48.54
N GLY A 83 11.08 -6.91 48.40
CA GLY A 83 12.19 -6.04 48.80
C GLY A 83 12.59 -6.25 50.26
N ARG A 84 13.89 -6.18 50.55
CA ARG A 84 14.43 -6.24 51.92
C ARG A 84 14.34 -4.85 52.57
N PRO A 85 13.98 -4.73 53.85
CA PRO A 85 14.03 -3.45 54.56
C PRO A 85 15.46 -2.92 54.68
N ASP A 86 15.61 -1.59 54.73
CA ASP A 86 16.91 -0.91 54.82
C ASP A 86 17.70 -1.26 56.09
N TYR A 87 16.99 -1.68 57.14
CA TYR A 87 17.57 -2.03 58.44
C TYR A 87 17.37 -3.50 58.78
N GLU A 88 18.42 -4.12 59.31
CA GLU A 88 18.34 -5.50 59.81
C GLU A 88 17.35 -5.62 60.96
N SER A 89 16.32 -6.42 60.73
CA SER A 89 15.09 -6.50 61.53
C SER A 89 14.91 -7.91 62.06
N TYR A 90 14.27 -8.07 63.22
CA TYR A 90 13.75 -9.38 63.63
C TYR A 90 12.68 -9.80 62.62
N LYS A 91 12.55 -11.08 62.31
CA LYS A 91 11.53 -11.58 61.38
C LYS A 91 10.66 -12.61 62.07
N LYS A 92 9.37 -12.63 61.72
CA LYS A 92 8.43 -13.63 62.19
C LYS A 92 7.53 -14.04 61.03
N TYR A 93 7.26 -15.34 60.93
CA TYR A 93 6.19 -15.82 60.07
C TYR A 93 5.34 -16.88 60.78
N GLU A 94 4.07 -16.94 60.37
CA GLU A 94 3.13 -18.01 60.69
C GLU A 94 2.57 -18.55 59.37
N VAL A 95 2.84 -19.82 59.07
CA VAL A 95 2.57 -20.42 57.75
C VAL A 95 1.96 -21.81 57.89
N SER A 96 1.34 -22.30 56.82
CA SER A 96 0.80 -23.66 56.74
C SER A 96 1.77 -24.55 55.97
N SER A 97 2.28 -25.59 56.64
CA SER A 97 3.24 -26.55 56.08
C SER A 97 2.54 -27.88 55.84
N VAL A 98 2.73 -28.45 54.65
CA VAL A 98 2.16 -29.76 54.30
C VAL A 98 3.02 -30.87 54.89
N TYR A 99 2.39 -31.78 55.63
CA TYR A 99 3.09 -32.89 56.27
C TYR A 99 3.74 -33.80 55.23
N ALA A 100 5.02 -34.13 55.43
CA ALA A 100 5.80 -35.03 54.57
C ALA A 100 5.88 -34.60 53.08
N ILE A 101 5.74 -33.31 52.78
CA ILE A 101 5.75 -32.80 51.39
C ILE A 101 6.99 -33.24 50.60
N GLU A 102 8.19 -33.21 51.19
CA GLU A 102 9.41 -33.67 50.51
C GLU A 102 9.37 -35.16 50.20
N GLN A 103 8.85 -35.99 51.11
CA GLN A 103 8.70 -37.43 50.89
C GLN A 103 7.67 -37.72 49.78
N ILE A 104 6.57 -36.96 49.75
CA ILE A 104 5.54 -37.09 48.72
C ILE A 104 6.10 -36.71 47.35
N LEU A 105 6.74 -35.54 47.24
CA LEU A 105 7.25 -35.01 45.96
C LEU A 105 8.45 -35.81 45.41
N ASN A 106 9.21 -36.48 46.27
CA ASN A 106 10.36 -37.31 45.86
C ASN A 106 10.01 -38.80 45.68
N SER A 107 8.75 -39.20 45.80
CA SER A 107 8.35 -40.59 45.59
C SER A 107 8.30 -40.94 44.10
N ASP A 108 8.89 -42.07 43.71
CA ASP A 108 8.85 -42.59 42.33
C ASP A 108 7.41 -42.86 41.84
N SER A 109 6.48 -43.09 42.78
CA SER A 109 5.06 -43.33 42.47
C SER A 109 4.23 -42.05 42.36
N PHE A 110 4.82 -40.86 42.56
CA PHE A 110 4.11 -39.60 42.60
C PHE A 110 4.58 -38.64 41.48
N SER A 111 3.86 -38.64 40.36
CA SER A 111 4.20 -37.78 39.22
C SER A 111 3.76 -36.32 39.41
N LYS A 112 4.20 -35.43 38.50
CA LYS A 112 3.76 -34.03 38.48
C LYS A 112 2.26 -33.90 38.23
N GLU A 113 1.69 -34.80 37.46
CA GLU A 113 0.25 -34.94 37.24
C GLU A 113 -0.49 -35.32 38.52
N HIS A 114 0.09 -36.20 39.36
CA HIS A 114 -0.47 -36.52 40.68
C HIS A 114 -0.44 -35.31 41.60
N CYS A 115 0.67 -34.56 41.59
CA CYS A 115 0.79 -33.31 42.36
C CYS A 115 -0.24 -32.25 41.92
N LEU A 116 -0.43 -32.05 40.61
CA LEU A 116 -1.45 -31.14 40.08
C LEU A 116 -2.87 -31.59 40.43
N ALA A 117 -3.18 -32.86 40.24
CA ALA A 117 -4.49 -33.42 40.58
C ALA A 117 -4.79 -33.27 42.08
N TRP A 118 -3.79 -33.48 42.93
CA TRP A 118 -3.89 -33.28 44.36
C TRP A 118 -4.20 -31.84 44.73
N ILE A 119 -3.45 -30.88 44.17
CA ILE A 119 -3.66 -29.44 44.39
C ILE A 119 -5.05 -28.98 43.91
N ILE A 120 -5.47 -29.42 42.72
CA ILE A 120 -6.75 -29.01 42.11
C ILE A 120 -7.93 -29.54 42.92
N THR A 121 -7.83 -30.78 43.39
CA THR A 121 -8.96 -31.43 44.05
C THR A 121 -9.04 -31.13 45.55
N ASP A 122 -7.96 -30.69 46.19
CA ASP A 122 -7.96 -30.23 47.59
C ASP A 122 -8.16 -28.70 47.69
N PRO A 123 -9.35 -28.22 48.11
CA PRO A 123 -9.62 -26.78 48.19
C PRO A 123 -8.69 -26.04 49.15
N THR A 124 -8.16 -26.73 50.17
CA THR A 124 -7.27 -26.12 51.16
C THR A 124 -5.90 -25.86 50.53
N LEU A 125 -5.35 -26.83 49.80
CA LEU A 125 -4.10 -26.63 49.06
C LEU A 125 -4.24 -25.61 47.94
N HIS A 126 -5.35 -25.66 47.19
CA HIS A 126 -5.62 -24.66 46.17
C HIS A 126 -5.71 -23.25 46.76
N GLY A 127 -6.31 -23.09 47.95
CA GLY A 127 -6.34 -21.83 48.68
C GLY A 127 -4.95 -21.33 49.10
N LEU A 128 -4.07 -22.24 49.53
CA LEU A 128 -2.70 -21.92 49.91
C LEU A 128 -1.84 -21.41 48.74
N LEU A 129 -2.24 -21.61 47.47
CA LEU A 129 -1.55 -21.03 46.32
C LEU A 129 -1.72 -19.51 46.19
N ARG A 130 -2.67 -18.89 46.88
CA ARG A 130 -2.85 -17.43 46.79
C ARG A 130 -1.81 -16.71 47.64
N ASP A 131 -1.20 -15.65 47.13
CA ASP A 131 -0.17 -14.89 47.87
C ASP A 131 -0.81 -13.91 48.87
N ASP A 132 -2.00 -13.40 48.57
CA ASP A 132 -2.72 -12.38 49.34
C ASP A 132 -3.84 -12.94 50.23
N ALA A 133 -4.30 -14.16 49.98
CA ALA A 133 -5.49 -14.74 50.61
C ALA A 133 -5.30 -16.19 51.12
N ASN A 134 -4.11 -16.53 51.61
CA ASN A 134 -3.79 -17.85 52.16
C ASN A 134 -3.84 -17.96 53.69
N GLY A 135 -4.15 -16.87 54.40
CA GLY A 135 -4.23 -16.86 55.87
C GLY A 135 -2.89 -16.94 56.59
N GLU A 136 -1.78 -16.90 55.86
CA GLU A 136 -0.43 -16.88 56.44
C GLU A 136 -0.05 -15.46 56.87
N SER A 137 0.94 -15.30 57.73
CA SER A 137 1.45 -13.99 58.15
C SER A 137 2.97 -13.92 58.07
N PHE A 138 3.50 -12.76 57.71
CA PHE A 138 4.93 -12.45 57.75
C PHE A 138 5.09 -11.01 58.22
N SER A 139 5.96 -10.80 59.20
CA SER A 139 6.28 -9.48 59.72
C SER A 139 7.75 -9.36 60.03
N TYR A 140 8.22 -8.11 60.07
CA TYR A 140 9.55 -7.79 60.56
C TYR A 140 9.47 -6.64 61.58
N THR A 141 10.37 -6.67 62.55
CA THR A 141 10.37 -5.71 63.67
C THR A 141 11.73 -5.04 63.80
N TYR A 142 11.74 -3.71 63.80
CA TYR A 142 12.93 -2.89 64.03
C TYR A 142 12.62 -1.82 65.09
N ASN A 143 13.48 -1.68 66.10
CA ASN A 143 13.32 -0.75 67.23
C ASN A 143 11.91 -0.77 67.87
N GLY A 144 11.32 -1.96 68.01
CA GLY A 144 10.00 -2.16 68.61
C GLY A 144 8.82 -1.89 67.67
N ILE A 145 9.06 -1.37 66.46
CA ILE A 145 8.03 -1.16 65.43
C ILE A 145 7.93 -2.42 64.59
N THR A 146 6.74 -3.04 64.56
CA THR A 146 6.47 -4.24 63.75
C THR A 146 5.73 -3.84 62.47
N THR A 147 6.28 -4.22 61.33
CA THR A 147 5.67 -4.01 60.01
C THR A 147 5.16 -5.35 59.47
N GLN A 148 3.87 -5.39 59.12
CA GLN A 148 3.24 -6.55 58.50
C GLN A 148 3.45 -6.53 56.97
N VAL A 149 3.89 -7.64 56.40
CA VAL A 149 4.00 -7.82 54.95
C VAL A 149 2.69 -8.41 54.43
N TYR A 150 1.84 -7.56 53.86
CA TYR A 150 0.52 -7.97 53.37
C TYR A 150 0.55 -8.75 52.05
N LYS A 151 1.50 -8.45 51.15
CA LYS A 151 1.66 -9.11 49.85
C LYS A 151 2.91 -9.99 49.82
N LYS A 152 2.93 -11.05 50.62
CA LYS A 152 4.03 -12.03 50.68
C LYS A 152 3.73 -13.21 49.76
N PRO A 153 4.73 -13.83 49.13
CA PRO A 153 4.50 -15.06 48.38
C PRO A 153 4.15 -16.22 49.32
N SER A 154 3.32 -17.16 48.85
CA SER A 154 2.89 -18.33 49.63
C SER A 154 4.03 -19.25 50.09
N TYR A 155 3.95 -19.75 51.33
CA TYR A 155 4.89 -20.77 51.83
C TYR A 155 4.75 -22.10 51.09
N PHE A 156 3.53 -22.50 50.75
CA PHE A 156 3.29 -23.71 49.96
C PHE A 156 3.91 -23.62 48.56
N LYS A 157 3.81 -22.45 47.89
CA LYS A 157 4.54 -22.20 46.64
C LYS A 157 6.05 -22.30 46.81
N TYR A 158 6.58 -21.77 47.92
CA TYR A 158 8.00 -21.88 48.24
C TYR A 158 8.42 -23.37 48.36
N GLN A 159 7.65 -24.19 49.07
CA GLN A 159 7.92 -25.63 49.20
C GLN A 159 7.92 -26.35 47.84
N LEU A 160 6.97 -26.02 46.95
CA LEU A 160 6.92 -26.57 45.58
C LEU A 160 8.08 -26.08 44.70
N THR A 161 8.53 -24.84 44.91
CA THR A 161 9.65 -24.25 44.15
C THR A 161 10.98 -24.89 44.55
N GLN A 162 11.20 -25.16 45.84
CA GLN A 162 12.41 -25.85 46.34
C GLN A 162 12.53 -27.27 45.79
N ALA A 163 11.41 -27.97 45.60
CA ALA A 163 11.37 -29.30 45.00
C ALA A 163 11.54 -29.30 43.46
N GLU A 164 11.72 -28.12 42.85
CA GLU A 164 11.81 -27.90 41.38
C GLU A 164 10.68 -28.57 40.57
N THR A 165 9.57 -28.93 41.20
CA THR A 165 8.55 -29.82 40.62
C THR A 165 7.91 -29.22 39.37
N PHE A 166 7.59 -27.92 39.42
CA PHE A 166 6.94 -27.16 38.34
C PHE A 166 7.81 -26.07 37.72
N ALA A 167 9.08 -25.99 38.11
CA ALA A 167 10.01 -25.05 37.52
C ALA A 167 10.19 -25.41 36.02
N LYS A 168 10.00 -24.41 35.14
CA LYS A 168 10.34 -24.50 33.70
C LYS A 168 9.55 -25.59 32.94
N VAL A 169 8.31 -25.83 33.33
CA VAL A 169 7.40 -26.74 32.62
C VAL A 169 6.86 -26.04 31.38
N VAL A 170 7.13 -26.59 30.18
CA VAL A 170 6.53 -26.14 28.92
C VAL A 170 5.29 -26.98 28.62
N ALA A 171 4.18 -26.35 28.23
CA ALA A 171 2.93 -27.06 27.97
C ALA A 171 2.97 -27.89 26.67
N ASP A 172 3.82 -27.52 25.71
CA ASP A 172 4.04 -28.25 24.46
C ASP A 172 4.97 -29.44 24.70
N GLU A 173 4.38 -30.65 24.69
CA GLU A 173 5.09 -31.92 24.88
C GLU A 173 6.15 -32.19 23.81
N GLU A 174 5.89 -31.85 22.55
CA GLU A 174 6.82 -32.12 21.44
C GLU A 174 8.07 -31.27 21.59
N VAL A 175 7.86 -29.97 21.86
CA VAL A 175 8.95 -29.01 22.10
C VAL A 175 9.70 -29.35 23.38
N ALA A 176 8.99 -29.70 24.45
CA ALA A 176 9.62 -30.03 25.72
C ALA A 176 10.51 -31.28 25.62
N ARG A 177 10.03 -32.35 24.98
CA ARG A 177 10.81 -33.59 24.75
C ARG A 177 12.06 -33.32 23.91
N GLN A 178 11.93 -32.54 22.84
CA GLN A 178 13.08 -32.22 21.96
C GLN A 178 14.14 -31.36 22.67
N LEU A 179 13.74 -30.52 23.61
CA LEU A 179 14.63 -29.60 24.32
C LEU A 179 15.07 -30.09 25.70
N GLY A 180 14.65 -31.29 26.12
CA GLY A 180 14.93 -31.82 27.45
C GLY A 180 14.30 -31.01 28.59
N LEU A 181 13.19 -30.31 28.31
CA LEU A 181 12.43 -29.53 29.29
C LEU A 181 11.37 -30.41 29.95
N HIS A 182 10.95 -30.05 31.16
CA HIS A 182 9.82 -30.72 31.81
C HIS A 182 8.50 -30.34 31.13
N TRP A 183 7.55 -31.27 31.06
CA TRP A 183 6.19 -31.04 30.55
C TRP A 183 5.14 -31.69 31.46
N ILE A 184 3.87 -31.36 31.22
CA ILE A 184 2.71 -32.00 31.86
C ILE A 184 1.89 -32.68 30.78
N ASN A 185 1.53 -33.95 31.00
CA ASN A 185 0.59 -34.63 30.13
C ASN A 185 -0.84 -34.20 30.44
N LEU A 186 -1.37 -33.22 29.70
CA LEU A 186 -2.74 -32.72 29.88
C LEU A 186 -3.83 -33.78 29.66
N LYS A 187 -3.49 -34.90 28.99
CA LYS A 187 -4.40 -36.03 28.72
C LYS A 187 -4.16 -37.23 29.66
N HIS A 188 -3.45 -37.03 30.76
CA HIS A 188 -3.17 -38.09 31.72
C HIS A 188 -4.47 -38.71 32.25
N GLU A 189 -4.52 -40.05 32.35
CA GLU A 189 -5.72 -40.81 32.74
C GLU A 189 -6.30 -40.33 34.08
N LEU A 190 -5.44 -39.95 35.02
CA LEU A 190 -5.81 -39.37 36.31
C LEU A 190 -6.75 -38.15 36.17
N PHE A 191 -6.48 -37.22 35.25
CA PHE A 191 -7.33 -36.03 35.09
C PHE A 191 -8.72 -36.39 34.58
N SER A 192 -8.81 -37.38 33.68
CA SER A 192 -10.10 -37.88 33.19
C SER A 192 -10.91 -38.59 34.28
N LYS A 193 -10.27 -39.42 35.12
CA LYS A 193 -10.91 -40.09 36.26
C LYS A 193 -11.46 -39.11 37.29
N LEU A 194 -10.75 -37.99 37.50
CA LEU A 194 -11.08 -36.98 38.49
C LEU A 194 -11.96 -35.85 37.96
N ASN A 195 -12.41 -35.95 36.70
CA ASN A 195 -13.21 -34.93 36.02
C ASN A 195 -12.58 -33.52 36.08
N ILE A 196 -11.24 -33.45 35.93
CA ILE A 196 -10.48 -32.21 35.92
C ILE A 196 -10.39 -31.72 34.47
N SER A 197 -10.85 -30.48 34.21
CA SER A 197 -10.77 -29.89 32.88
C SER A 197 -9.38 -29.34 32.57
N GLU A 198 -9.02 -29.34 31.28
CA GLU A 198 -7.74 -28.79 30.79
C GLU A 198 -7.55 -27.31 31.18
N SER A 199 -8.62 -26.53 31.16
CA SER A 199 -8.61 -25.12 31.60
C SER A 199 -8.16 -24.97 33.06
N THR A 200 -8.66 -25.81 33.96
CA THR A 200 -8.29 -25.79 35.38
C THR A 200 -6.82 -26.18 35.55
N ILE A 201 -6.32 -27.15 34.80
CA ILE A 201 -4.91 -27.55 34.82
C ILE A 201 -4.02 -26.36 34.42
N ILE A 202 -4.36 -25.68 33.32
CA ILE A 202 -3.60 -24.52 32.82
C ILE A 202 -3.63 -23.35 33.81
N ASP A 203 -4.79 -23.06 34.42
CA ASP A 203 -4.93 -21.98 35.39
C ASP A 203 -4.15 -22.27 36.68
N THR A 204 -4.15 -23.52 37.16
CA THR A 204 -3.34 -23.93 38.31
C THR A 204 -1.83 -23.89 37.99
N LEU A 205 -1.41 -24.33 36.80
CA LEU A 205 -0.03 -24.20 36.34
C LEU A 205 0.44 -22.74 36.30
N ARG A 206 -0.43 -21.82 35.84
CA ARG A 206 -0.14 -20.39 35.85
C ARG A 206 0.02 -19.86 37.27
N GLN A 207 -0.84 -20.26 38.20
CA GLN A 207 -0.71 -19.89 39.61
C GLN A 207 0.58 -20.42 40.25
N LEU A 208 1.04 -21.60 39.82
CA LEU A 208 2.31 -22.19 40.24
C LEU A 208 3.55 -21.54 39.60
N GLY A 209 3.38 -20.53 38.75
CA GLY A 209 4.49 -19.85 38.06
C GLY A 209 5.09 -20.66 36.91
N ALA A 210 4.37 -21.67 36.39
CA ALA A 210 4.82 -22.43 35.22
C ALA A 210 4.75 -21.57 33.95
N VAL A 211 5.72 -21.78 33.08
CA VAL A 211 5.90 -21.03 31.83
C VAL A 211 5.25 -21.81 30.70
N THR A 212 3.99 -21.52 30.38
CA THR A 212 3.18 -22.39 29.51
C THR A 212 3.61 -22.39 28.04
N SER A 213 4.57 -21.56 27.64
CA SER A 213 5.11 -21.54 26.27
C SER A 213 6.58 -21.10 26.23
N PHE A 214 7.30 -21.49 25.19
CA PHE A 214 8.71 -21.08 24.97
C PHE A 214 8.88 -19.55 24.98
N ALA A 215 7.88 -18.80 24.50
CA ALA A 215 7.92 -17.33 24.43
C ALA A 215 7.96 -16.63 25.80
N GLN A 216 7.50 -17.31 26.85
CA GLN A 216 7.46 -16.78 28.21
C GLN A 216 8.73 -17.09 29.01
N LEU A 217 9.69 -17.84 28.44
CA LEU A 217 10.98 -18.11 29.09
C LEU A 217 11.81 -16.82 29.24
N SER A 218 12.62 -16.77 30.29
CA SER A 218 13.56 -15.67 30.50
C SER A 218 14.71 -15.71 29.47
N PRO A 219 15.32 -14.57 29.11
CA PRO A 219 16.50 -14.55 28.25
C PRO A 219 17.62 -15.46 28.75
N ASP A 220 17.92 -15.43 30.07
CA ASP A 220 18.93 -16.29 30.70
C ASP A 220 18.68 -17.77 30.41
N HIS A 221 17.43 -18.23 30.48
CA HIS A 221 17.08 -19.62 30.20
C HIS A 221 17.24 -19.98 28.73
N ILE A 222 16.83 -19.10 27.82
CA ILE A 222 16.97 -19.35 26.37
C ILE A 222 18.45 -19.44 25.99
N PHE A 223 19.29 -18.55 26.50
CA PHE A 223 20.72 -18.59 26.24
C PHE A 223 21.41 -19.78 26.90
N LYS A 224 20.94 -20.22 28.08
CA LYS A 224 21.38 -21.49 28.67
C LYS A 224 21.03 -22.68 27.77
N LEU A 225 19.79 -22.75 27.27
CA LEU A 225 19.37 -23.81 26.33
C LEU A 225 20.21 -23.83 25.06
N LEU A 226 20.48 -22.65 24.48
CA LEU A 226 21.34 -22.53 23.29
C LEU A 226 22.79 -23.00 23.58
N LYS A 227 23.31 -22.70 24.78
CA LYS A 227 24.66 -23.12 25.20
C LYS A 227 24.76 -24.61 25.49
N ASP A 228 23.77 -25.18 26.18
CA ASP A 228 23.71 -26.59 26.56
C ASP A 228 23.46 -27.48 25.31
N CYS A 229 22.66 -26.98 24.35
CA CYS A 229 22.51 -27.60 23.04
C CYS A 229 23.85 -27.74 22.30
N GLY A 230 24.75 -26.76 22.51
CA GLY A 230 26.16 -26.77 22.12
C GLY A 230 26.99 -27.97 22.58
N GLN A 231 26.48 -28.77 23.51
CA GLN A 231 27.22 -29.86 24.15
C GLN A 231 26.61 -31.25 23.87
N GLN A 232 25.41 -31.31 23.29
CA GLN A 232 24.71 -32.57 23.01
C GLN A 232 24.70 -32.90 21.51
N ALA A 233 24.86 -34.18 21.18
CA ALA A 233 24.82 -34.68 19.80
C ALA A 233 23.35 -34.81 19.31
N GLY A 234 22.71 -33.69 18.98
CA GLY A 234 21.36 -33.61 18.41
C GLY A 234 21.21 -32.42 17.48
N SER A 235 20.24 -32.45 16.55
CA SER A 235 20.01 -31.33 15.61
C SER A 235 19.40 -30.12 16.33
N PRO A 236 20.10 -28.97 16.44
CA PRO A 236 19.63 -27.79 17.19
C PRO A 236 18.57 -26.97 16.44
N ARG A 237 18.13 -27.43 15.27
CA ARG A 237 17.37 -26.63 14.31
C ARG A 237 16.04 -26.11 14.89
N LYS A 238 15.29 -26.94 15.62
CA LYS A 238 14.02 -26.51 16.23
C LYS A 238 14.25 -25.44 17.31
N LEU A 239 15.30 -25.59 18.12
CA LEU A 239 15.67 -24.60 19.13
C LEU A 239 16.03 -23.26 18.46
N TYR A 240 16.78 -23.27 17.36
CA TYR A 240 17.09 -22.06 16.61
C TYR A 240 15.84 -21.39 16.01
N GLU A 241 14.87 -22.17 15.50
CA GLU A 241 13.61 -21.63 15.00
C GLU A 241 12.79 -20.95 16.11
N LEU A 242 12.70 -21.58 17.29
CA LEU A 242 11.99 -21.03 18.45
C LEU A 242 12.70 -19.80 19.03
N ALA A 243 14.04 -19.83 19.14
CA ALA A 243 14.84 -18.70 19.58
C ALA A 243 14.73 -17.52 18.61
N LEU A 244 14.76 -17.76 17.30
CA LEU A 244 14.57 -16.71 16.30
C LEU A 244 13.19 -16.06 16.43
N ALA A 245 12.13 -16.85 16.65
CA ALA A 245 10.79 -16.31 16.89
C ALA A 245 10.73 -15.47 18.18
N TYR A 246 11.39 -15.92 19.25
CA TYR A 246 11.50 -15.18 20.51
C TYR A 246 12.18 -13.82 20.32
N PHE A 247 13.34 -13.78 19.66
CA PHE A 247 14.09 -12.54 19.43
C PHE A 247 13.34 -11.57 18.52
N LYS A 248 12.59 -12.06 17.53
CA LYS A 248 11.75 -11.23 16.66
C LYS A 248 10.66 -10.47 17.42
N GLN A 249 10.07 -11.07 18.45
CA GLN A 249 9.07 -10.41 19.28
C GLN A 249 9.66 -9.35 20.23
N ARG A 250 10.99 -9.35 20.41
CA ARG A 250 11.72 -8.52 21.38
C ARG A 250 12.88 -7.77 20.74
N GLU A 251 12.68 -7.27 19.52
CA GLU A 251 13.76 -6.67 18.72
C GLU A 251 14.40 -5.42 19.36
N SER A 252 13.67 -4.75 20.26
CA SER A 252 14.11 -3.58 21.02
C SER A 252 14.98 -3.89 22.25
N GLU A 253 15.04 -5.16 22.69
CA GLU A 253 15.82 -5.57 23.85
C GLU A 253 17.30 -5.81 23.46
N ASP A 254 18.24 -5.44 24.33
CA ASP A 254 19.66 -5.68 24.12
C ASP A 254 20.09 -7.04 24.73
N PHE A 255 20.48 -7.97 23.85
CA PHE A 255 20.98 -9.29 24.22
C PHE A 255 22.50 -9.43 24.10
N SER A 256 23.23 -8.34 23.86
CA SER A 256 24.68 -8.33 23.63
C SER A 256 25.49 -9.09 24.69
N LYS A 257 25.10 -8.98 25.97
CA LYS A 257 25.71 -9.68 27.12
C LYS A 257 25.73 -11.21 26.96
N TYR A 258 24.74 -11.79 26.28
CA TYR A 258 24.62 -13.25 26.13
C TYR A 258 25.25 -13.78 24.84
N LEU A 259 25.51 -12.91 23.88
CA LEU A 259 25.95 -13.27 22.53
C LEU A 259 27.47 -13.43 22.40
N SER A 260 28.27 -12.93 23.35
CA SER A 260 29.75 -12.99 23.27
C SER A 260 30.32 -14.40 23.30
N ASP A 261 29.65 -15.32 24.00
CA ASP A 261 30.14 -16.67 24.29
C ASP A 261 29.33 -17.76 23.57
N LEU A 262 28.45 -17.36 22.64
CA LEU A 262 27.54 -18.27 21.96
C LEU A 262 28.29 -19.13 20.94
N LYS A 263 28.12 -20.45 21.03
CA LYS A 263 28.55 -21.39 20.00
C LYS A 263 27.33 -21.87 19.21
N VAL A 264 27.46 -21.92 17.90
CA VAL A 264 26.39 -22.32 16.99
C VAL A 264 26.84 -23.50 16.14
N TRP A 265 25.88 -24.32 15.74
CA TRP A 265 26.13 -25.48 14.89
C TRP A 265 26.38 -25.02 13.47
N ALA A 266 27.56 -25.35 12.95
CA ALA A 266 28.02 -24.93 11.65
C ALA A 266 28.58 -26.10 10.84
N THR A 267 28.53 -25.97 9.52
CA THR A 267 29.00 -26.97 8.56
C THR A 267 30.12 -26.39 7.70
N ARG A 268 31.16 -27.19 7.45
CA ARG A 268 32.25 -26.86 6.52
C ARG A 268 32.74 -28.14 5.85
N GLY A 269 32.73 -28.18 4.51
CA GLY A 269 33.17 -29.35 3.75
C GLY A 269 32.50 -30.67 4.15
N GLY A 270 31.21 -30.63 4.51
CA GLY A 270 30.44 -31.80 4.98
C GLY A 270 30.64 -32.19 6.45
N SER A 271 31.64 -31.61 7.13
CA SER A 271 31.86 -31.80 8.57
C SER A 271 31.02 -30.82 9.39
N ARG A 272 30.49 -31.25 10.53
CA ARG A 272 29.57 -30.45 11.39
C ARG A 272 30.16 -30.29 12.79
N HIS A 273 30.28 -29.05 13.26
CA HIS A 273 30.85 -28.73 14.57
C HIS A 273 30.17 -27.52 15.22
N PHE A 274 30.22 -27.43 16.55
CA PHE A 274 29.87 -26.20 17.27
C PHE A 274 31.04 -25.22 17.21
N MET A 275 30.83 -24.09 16.53
CA MET A 275 31.82 -23.03 16.34
C MET A 275 31.38 -21.74 17.04
N PRO A 276 32.31 -20.87 17.49
CA PRO A 276 31.96 -19.55 17.98
C PRO A 276 31.12 -18.78 16.96
N SER A 277 30.02 -18.15 17.36
CA SER A 277 29.10 -17.45 16.46
C SER A 277 29.80 -16.43 15.56
N ARG A 278 30.80 -15.73 16.09
CA ARG A 278 31.62 -14.73 15.37
C ARG A 278 32.53 -15.30 14.28
N GLU A 279 32.76 -16.61 14.25
CA GLU A 279 33.54 -17.29 13.20
C GLU A 279 32.64 -17.96 12.15
N VAL A 280 31.32 -17.91 12.36
CA VAL A 280 30.32 -18.57 11.53
C VAL A 280 29.63 -17.54 10.63
N TYR A 281 29.36 -17.96 9.40
CA TYR A 281 28.69 -17.15 8.40
C TYR A 281 27.33 -17.71 8.05
N TYR A 282 26.40 -16.83 7.69
CA TYR A 282 25.11 -17.19 7.13
C TYR A 282 24.87 -16.44 5.82
N THR A 283 24.24 -17.12 4.87
CA THR A 283 23.80 -16.54 3.61
C THR A 283 22.32 -16.85 3.38
N ASP A 284 21.58 -15.83 2.96
CA ASP A 284 20.18 -15.93 2.52
C ASP A 284 20.06 -16.57 1.14
N ASN A 285 21.12 -16.51 0.32
CA ASN A 285 21.16 -16.99 -1.06
C ASN A 285 22.45 -17.80 -1.34
N ALA A 286 22.49 -18.60 -2.41
CA ALA A 286 23.74 -19.15 -2.94
C ALA A 286 24.57 -18.03 -3.60
N THR A 287 25.02 -17.06 -2.80
CA THR A 287 25.65 -15.83 -3.30
C THR A 287 27.10 -16.00 -3.71
N LEU A 288 27.70 -17.15 -3.38
CA LEU A 288 29.10 -17.46 -3.64
C LEU A 288 29.20 -18.90 -4.11
N PRO A 289 30.12 -19.22 -5.04
CA PRO A 289 30.40 -20.57 -5.50
C PRO A 289 30.66 -21.52 -4.32
N GLU A 290 30.27 -22.79 -4.45
CA GLU A 290 30.43 -23.80 -3.39
C GLU A 290 31.89 -23.92 -2.92
N HIS A 291 32.85 -23.76 -3.83
CA HIS A 291 34.27 -23.76 -3.48
C HIS A 291 34.63 -22.59 -2.54
N MET A 292 34.08 -21.39 -2.76
CA MET A 292 34.26 -20.27 -1.84
C MET A 292 33.58 -20.52 -0.49
N LEU A 293 32.36 -21.05 -0.49
CA LEU A 293 31.63 -21.38 0.74
C LEU A 293 32.33 -22.49 1.54
N SER A 294 33.04 -23.40 0.89
CA SER A 294 33.74 -24.51 1.53
C SER A 294 34.87 -24.10 2.47
N GLU A 295 35.38 -22.87 2.34
CA GLU A 295 36.42 -22.31 3.21
C GLU A 295 35.87 -21.78 4.54
N TYR A 296 34.57 -21.46 4.60
CA TYR A 296 33.92 -20.84 5.76
C TYR A 296 33.04 -21.82 6.52
N TRP A 297 32.90 -21.59 7.84
CA TRP A 297 31.89 -22.29 8.63
C TRP A 297 30.51 -21.69 8.37
N ILE A 298 29.60 -22.49 7.81
CA ILE A 298 28.25 -22.05 7.46
C ILE A 298 27.26 -22.47 8.54
N PHE A 299 26.49 -21.52 9.07
CA PHE A 299 25.45 -21.79 10.06
C PHE A 299 24.44 -22.82 9.54
N ASP A 300 24.23 -23.92 10.27
CA ASP A 300 23.33 -25.01 9.89
C ASP A 300 21.87 -24.65 10.18
N PHE A 301 21.35 -23.70 9.40
CA PHE A 301 19.99 -23.20 9.48
C PHE A 301 19.39 -23.13 8.07
N PRO A 302 18.10 -23.45 7.89
CA PRO A 302 17.49 -23.42 6.56
C PRO A 302 17.65 -22.06 5.90
N ARG A 303 18.17 -22.07 4.66
CA ARG A 303 18.33 -20.89 3.81
C ARG A 303 16.94 -20.29 3.51
N LYS A 304 16.55 -19.30 4.30
CA LYS A 304 15.31 -18.52 4.16
C LYS A 304 15.66 -17.03 4.18
N ARG A 305 14.82 -16.18 3.56
CA ARG A 305 14.96 -14.72 3.60
C ARG A 305 15.10 -14.22 5.04
N GLY A 306 16.05 -13.31 5.27
CA GLY A 306 16.29 -12.67 6.57
C GLY A 306 17.72 -12.80 7.13
N ALA A 307 18.75 -12.89 6.27
CA ALA A 307 20.15 -12.92 6.75
C ALA A 307 20.50 -11.80 7.76
N PRO A 308 20.03 -10.54 7.62
CA PRO A 308 20.27 -9.52 8.64
C PRO A 308 19.65 -9.85 10.00
N GLN A 309 18.43 -10.42 10.01
CA GLN A 309 17.73 -10.80 11.24
C GLN A 309 18.43 -11.96 11.94
N ILE A 310 18.86 -12.96 11.17
CA ILE A 310 19.57 -14.13 11.70
C ILE A 310 20.96 -13.72 12.21
N SER A 311 21.66 -12.86 11.47
CA SER A 311 22.93 -12.26 11.89
C SER A 311 22.80 -11.53 13.22
N LYS A 312 21.78 -10.67 13.39
CA LYS A 312 21.50 -9.96 14.64
C LYS A 312 21.13 -10.92 15.78
N ALA A 313 20.26 -11.89 15.52
CA ALA A 313 19.74 -12.82 16.53
C ALA A 313 20.81 -13.74 17.13
N PHE A 314 21.75 -14.22 16.31
CA PHE A 314 22.77 -15.19 16.73
C PHE A 314 24.19 -14.62 16.78
N SER A 315 24.38 -13.33 16.45
CA SER A 315 25.69 -12.68 16.34
C SER A 315 26.65 -13.41 15.37
N ILE A 316 26.13 -13.80 14.21
CA ILE A 316 26.87 -14.48 13.15
C ILE A 316 27.16 -13.53 11.99
N ASN A 317 28.23 -13.78 11.24
CA ASN A 317 28.59 -12.94 10.10
C ASN A 317 27.68 -13.20 8.89
N THR A 318 27.63 -12.24 7.96
CA THR A 318 26.97 -12.43 6.66
C THR A 318 27.96 -12.27 5.54
N PHE A 319 27.73 -12.94 4.41
CA PHE A 319 28.58 -12.81 3.24
C PHE A 319 28.45 -11.45 2.52
N LYS A 320 27.42 -10.65 2.85
CA LYS A 320 27.25 -9.28 2.35
C LYS A 320 28.38 -8.33 2.81
N SER A 321 29.16 -8.70 3.82
CA SER A 321 30.32 -7.92 4.28
C SER A 321 31.64 -8.28 3.56
N LEU A 322 31.65 -9.30 2.69
CA LEU A 322 32.86 -9.63 1.93
C LEU A 322 33.07 -8.63 0.77
N LYS A 323 34.24 -8.02 0.72
CA LYS A 323 34.70 -7.23 -0.43
C LYS A 323 35.34 -8.17 -1.45
N ILE A 324 34.72 -8.31 -2.61
CA ILE A 324 35.25 -9.07 -3.74
C ILE A 324 35.73 -8.08 -4.79
N GLU A 325 37.00 -8.15 -5.16
CA GLU A 325 37.61 -7.24 -6.14
C GLU A 325 38.31 -8.01 -7.25
N LEU A 326 38.12 -7.60 -8.50
CA LEU A 326 38.84 -8.13 -9.65
C LEU A 326 40.28 -7.62 -9.64
N GLN A 327 41.21 -8.53 -9.91
CA GLN A 327 42.62 -8.23 -10.11
C GLN A 327 42.87 -8.09 -11.62
N GLY A 328 43.01 -6.85 -12.08
CA GLY A 328 43.20 -6.52 -13.50
C GLY A 328 41.93 -6.67 -14.35
N THR A 329 42.11 -6.66 -15.67
CA THR A 329 41.00 -6.76 -16.63
C THR A 329 40.73 -8.24 -16.97
N PRO A 330 39.49 -8.75 -16.81
CA PRO A 330 39.13 -10.10 -17.23
C PRO A 330 39.39 -10.33 -18.71
N VAL A 331 39.81 -11.54 -19.07
CA VAL A 331 39.95 -11.92 -20.48
C VAL A 331 38.56 -12.28 -20.99
N THR A 332 37.97 -11.42 -21.81
CA THR A 332 36.63 -11.64 -22.38
C THR A 332 36.58 -12.91 -23.22
N HIS A 333 35.54 -13.73 -23.02
CA HIS A 333 35.33 -14.94 -23.81
C HIS A 333 34.90 -14.59 -25.25
N GLN A 334 35.38 -15.34 -26.24
CA GLN A 334 35.05 -15.14 -27.67
C GLN A 334 33.53 -15.14 -27.97
N ALA A 335 32.77 -15.98 -27.26
CA ALA A 335 31.32 -16.09 -27.40
C ALA A 335 30.51 -15.10 -26.55
N ASN A 336 31.15 -14.19 -25.79
CA ASN A 336 30.45 -13.25 -24.90
C ASN A 336 29.41 -12.41 -25.67
N ARG A 337 29.71 -11.97 -26.89
CA ARG A 337 28.75 -11.21 -27.72
C ARG A 337 27.48 -12.00 -28.04
N TYR A 338 27.63 -13.28 -28.39
CA TYR A 338 26.48 -14.16 -28.66
C TYR A 338 25.64 -14.38 -27.40
N PHE A 339 26.31 -14.55 -26.26
CA PHE A 339 25.64 -14.65 -24.97
C PHE A 339 24.86 -13.39 -24.61
N GLN A 340 25.43 -12.18 -24.77
CA GLN A 340 24.71 -10.93 -24.52
C GLN A 340 23.43 -10.84 -25.36
N ASN A 341 23.54 -11.12 -26.66
CA ASN A 341 22.39 -11.09 -27.57
C ASN A 341 21.31 -12.10 -27.15
N TRP A 342 21.72 -13.28 -26.71
CA TRP A 342 20.80 -14.30 -26.22
C TRP A 342 20.08 -13.84 -24.94
N VAL A 343 20.82 -13.32 -23.96
CA VAL A 343 20.26 -12.81 -22.71
C VAL A 343 19.22 -11.71 -22.98
N GLU A 344 19.52 -10.75 -23.85
CA GLU A 344 18.54 -9.72 -24.25
C GLU A 344 17.26 -10.31 -24.85
N THR A 345 17.39 -11.38 -25.66
CA THR A 345 16.25 -12.06 -26.30
C THR A 345 15.33 -12.72 -25.27
N ILE A 346 15.89 -13.31 -24.22
CA ILE A 346 15.12 -14.07 -23.23
C ILE A 346 14.60 -13.24 -22.05
N LYS A 347 15.03 -11.97 -21.89
CA LYS A 347 14.59 -11.09 -20.78
C LYS A 347 13.06 -11.03 -20.57
N PRO A 348 12.21 -10.89 -21.61
CA PRO A 348 10.76 -10.86 -21.42
C PRO A 348 10.24 -12.11 -20.73
N TYR A 349 10.74 -13.28 -21.14
CA TYR A 349 10.35 -14.59 -20.61
C TYR A 349 10.83 -14.78 -19.16
N LEU A 350 12.06 -14.36 -18.85
CA LEU A 350 12.58 -14.38 -17.48
C LEU A 350 11.73 -13.50 -16.54
N LEU A 351 11.31 -12.33 -17.02
CA LEU A 351 10.46 -11.43 -16.26
C LEU A 351 9.04 -11.98 -16.08
N THR A 352 8.47 -12.67 -17.07
CA THR A 352 7.14 -13.33 -16.96
C THR A 352 7.06 -14.25 -15.75
N TYR A 353 8.03 -15.15 -15.61
CA TYR A 353 8.08 -16.09 -14.47
C TYR A 353 8.27 -15.37 -13.13
N ARG A 354 9.02 -14.26 -13.12
CA ARG A 354 9.21 -13.44 -11.92
C ARG A 354 7.91 -12.74 -11.50
N LEU A 355 7.19 -12.14 -12.45
CA LEU A 355 5.91 -11.47 -12.21
C LEU A 355 4.85 -12.45 -11.70
N ASN A 356 4.78 -13.65 -12.28
CA ASN A 356 3.87 -14.70 -11.81
C ASN A 356 4.11 -15.02 -10.33
N ASN A 357 5.36 -15.22 -9.93
CA ASN A 357 5.69 -15.52 -8.53
C ASN A 357 5.38 -14.36 -7.57
N LEU A 358 5.55 -13.11 -8.01
CA LEU A 358 5.17 -11.96 -7.19
C LEU A 358 3.67 -11.90 -6.94
N ARG A 359 2.87 -12.31 -7.93
CA ARG A 359 1.40 -12.40 -7.82
C ARG A 359 0.96 -13.53 -6.90
N GLU A 360 1.57 -14.70 -7.01
CA GLU A 360 1.32 -15.81 -6.09
C GLU A 360 1.66 -15.42 -4.63
N ASP A 361 2.77 -14.72 -4.41
CA ASP A 361 3.18 -14.22 -3.09
C ASP A 361 2.20 -13.17 -2.54
N ALA A 362 1.58 -12.36 -3.42
CA ALA A 362 0.57 -11.38 -3.05
C ALA A 362 -0.77 -12.04 -2.72
N ALA A 363 -1.22 -13.01 -3.52
CA ALA A 363 -2.47 -13.75 -3.31
C ALA A 363 -2.50 -14.53 -1.98
N GLY A 364 -1.34 -14.92 -1.45
CA GLY A 364 -1.21 -15.57 -0.14
C GLY A 364 -1.35 -14.65 1.08
N ARG A 365 -1.39 -13.32 0.91
CA ARG A 365 -1.53 -12.35 2.02
C ARG A 365 -3.00 -11.95 2.18
N ARG A 366 -3.59 -12.20 3.36
CA ARG A 366 -5.02 -11.96 3.65
C ARG A 366 -5.47 -10.48 3.67
N ASP A 367 -4.60 -9.52 3.36
CA ASP A 367 -4.89 -8.08 3.36
C ASP A 367 -4.73 -7.53 1.93
N VAL A 368 -5.79 -7.68 1.13
CA VAL A 368 -5.82 -7.34 -0.32
C VAL A 368 -6.41 -5.94 -0.57
N THR A 369 -6.45 -5.07 0.44
CA THR A 369 -7.05 -3.72 0.32
C THR A 369 -6.04 -2.60 0.11
N SER A 370 -4.73 -2.90 0.02
CA SER A 370 -3.66 -1.88 -0.15
C SER A 370 -2.70 -2.15 -1.31
N LEU A 371 -3.06 -3.02 -2.26
CA LEU A 371 -2.22 -3.33 -3.42
C LEU A 371 -2.79 -2.64 -4.65
N HIS A 372 -2.26 -1.46 -4.97
CA HIS A 372 -2.42 -0.86 -6.29
C HIS A 372 -1.77 -1.77 -7.34
N GLU A 373 -2.36 -1.85 -8.54
CA GLU A 373 -1.84 -2.64 -9.68
C GLU A 373 -0.41 -2.23 -10.07
N ASP A 374 0.02 -1.00 -9.75
CA ASP A 374 1.39 -0.49 -9.95
C ASP A 374 2.41 -0.97 -8.89
N GLY A 375 1.95 -1.62 -7.81
CA GLY A 375 2.74 -1.90 -6.59
C GLY A 375 3.34 -3.31 -6.48
N ILE A 376 3.11 -4.21 -7.45
CA ILE A 376 3.58 -5.61 -7.37
C ILE A 376 5.05 -5.74 -7.77
N GLY A 377 5.96 -4.87 -7.31
CA GLY A 377 7.43 -4.97 -7.53
C GLY A 377 7.90 -5.23 -8.98
N GLY A 378 7.01 -5.09 -9.98
CA GLY A 378 7.20 -5.50 -11.36
C GLY A 378 8.04 -4.47 -12.10
N ILE A 379 7.78 -3.20 -11.84
CA ILE A 379 8.59 -2.06 -12.29
C ILE A 379 10.03 -2.20 -11.78
N ASP A 380 10.22 -2.52 -10.49
CA ASP A 380 11.54 -2.73 -9.91
C ASP A 380 12.27 -3.93 -10.52
N SER A 381 11.56 -5.06 -10.68
CA SER A 381 12.11 -6.27 -11.31
C SER A 381 12.51 -6.01 -12.77
N ALA A 382 11.68 -5.28 -13.52
CA ALA A 382 12.01 -4.86 -14.88
C ALA A 382 13.22 -3.92 -14.90
N ALA A 383 13.31 -2.95 -13.98
CA ALA A 383 14.44 -2.03 -13.86
C ALA A 383 15.75 -2.75 -13.45
N GLN A 384 15.67 -3.79 -12.61
CA GLN A 384 16.78 -4.68 -12.28
C GLN A 384 17.28 -5.41 -13.53
N LEU A 385 16.36 -6.04 -14.28
CA LEU A 385 16.70 -6.82 -15.47
C LEU A 385 17.20 -5.96 -16.63
N LYS A 386 16.71 -4.72 -16.79
CA LYS A 386 17.23 -3.74 -17.75
C LYS A 386 18.69 -3.37 -17.52
N LYS A 387 19.10 -3.29 -16.24
CA LYS A 387 20.47 -2.93 -15.83
C LYS A 387 21.39 -4.13 -15.60
N LEU A 388 20.89 -5.35 -15.81
CA LEU A 388 21.69 -6.57 -15.69
C LEU A 388 22.83 -6.57 -16.70
N ASN A 389 24.06 -6.76 -16.23
CA ASN A 389 25.24 -6.92 -17.06
C ASN A 389 26.05 -8.14 -16.58
N ILE A 390 26.25 -9.12 -17.46
CA ILE A 390 27.00 -10.35 -17.15
C ILE A 390 28.14 -10.49 -18.15
N LEU A 391 29.37 -10.16 -17.77
CA LEU A 391 30.54 -10.39 -18.62
C LEU A 391 30.93 -11.87 -18.57
N VAL A 392 30.91 -12.56 -19.72
CA VAL A 392 31.48 -13.90 -19.82
C VAL A 392 32.97 -13.81 -20.13
N CYS A 393 33.79 -14.37 -19.25
CA CYS A 393 35.26 -14.37 -19.34
C CYS A 393 35.82 -15.77 -19.57
N ALA A 394 36.94 -15.85 -20.27
CA ALA A 394 37.79 -17.03 -20.42
C ALA A 394 38.67 -17.27 -19.19
N SER A 395 39.06 -16.18 -18.52
CA SER A 395 39.81 -16.23 -17.27
C SER A 395 39.68 -14.90 -16.52
N ALA A 396 39.56 -14.96 -15.20
CA ALA A 396 39.58 -13.80 -14.33
C ALA A 396 40.22 -14.15 -12.98
N THR A 397 40.90 -13.18 -12.37
CA THR A 397 41.49 -13.32 -11.04
C THR A 397 40.81 -12.36 -10.08
N TYR A 398 40.55 -12.78 -8.84
CA TYR A 398 39.86 -11.97 -7.84
C TYR A 398 40.46 -12.15 -6.44
N THR A 399 40.18 -11.20 -5.55
CA THR A 399 40.55 -11.23 -4.12
C THR A 399 39.31 -11.07 -3.25
N VAL A 400 39.34 -11.66 -2.06
CA VAL A 400 38.29 -11.53 -1.05
C VAL A 400 38.91 -10.89 0.21
N ASN A 401 38.39 -9.75 0.66
CA ASN A 401 38.86 -8.99 1.83
C ASN A 401 40.39 -8.83 1.89
N ASP A 402 41.00 -8.38 0.78
CA ASP A 402 42.46 -8.17 0.65
C ASP A 402 43.32 -9.43 0.83
N GLY A 403 42.72 -10.62 0.68
CA GLY A 403 43.40 -11.92 0.72
C GLY A 403 44.23 -12.24 -0.53
N SER A 404 44.72 -13.49 -0.62
CA SER A 404 45.49 -13.95 -1.78
C SER A 404 44.65 -13.96 -3.07
N PRO A 405 45.22 -13.59 -4.23
CA PRO A 405 44.54 -13.69 -5.51
C PRO A 405 44.15 -15.14 -5.84
N LYS A 406 42.90 -15.33 -6.27
CA LYS A 406 42.31 -16.61 -6.67
C LYS A 406 41.86 -16.55 -8.13
N GLN A 407 41.94 -17.67 -8.84
CA GLN A 407 41.41 -17.80 -10.19
C GLN A 407 39.92 -18.15 -10.15
N LEU A 408 39.12 -17.50 -10.99
CA LEU A 408 37.72 -17.82 -11.20
C LEU A 408 37.60 -19.03 -12.13
N LEU A 409 36.99 -20.11 -11.65
CA LEU A 409 36.92 -21.37 -12.41
C LEU A 409 35.72 -21.39 -13.37
N PRO A 410 35.77 -22.18 -14.46
CA PRO A 410 34.63 -22.32 -15.39
C PRO A 410 33.34 -22.74 -14.66
N GLY A 411 32.25 -22.03 -14.94
CA GLY A 411 30.97 -22.22 -14.27
C GLY A 411 30.84 -21.50 -12.92
N GLU A 412 31.85 -20.73 -12.50
CA GLU A 412 31.76 -19.83 -11.34
C GLU A 412 31.50 -18.39 -11.77
N PHE A 413 30.87 -17.61 -10.89
CA PHE A 413 30.68 -16.18 -11.10
C PHE A 413 30.98 -15.38 -9.84
N ILE A 414 31.28 -14.10 -10.04
CA ILE A 414 31.45 -13.12 -8.96
C ILE A 414 30.65 -11.84 -9.26
N PRO A 415 30.03 -11.23 -8.24
CA PRO A 415 29.43 -9.90 -8.36
C PRO A 415 30.52 -8.82 -8.36
N LEU A 416 30.41 -7.84 -9.26
CA LEU A 416 31.36 -6.72 -9.43
C LEU A 416 30.79 -5.36 -8.98
N GLY A 417 29.63 -5.37 -8.35
CA GLY A 417 28.86 -4.17 -7.98
C GLY A 417 27.37 -4.42 -8.10
N ASP A 418 26.56 -3.37 -8.07
CA ASP A 418 25.12 -3.51 -8.27
C ASP A 418 24.85 -3.98 -9.72
N ARG A 419 24.24 -5.17 -9.86
CA ARG A 419 23.75 -5.76 -11.14
C ARG A 419 24.83 -6.09 -12.19
N ASN A 420 26.10 -6.05 -11.81
CA ASN A 420 27.24 -6.41 -12.67
C ASN A 420 27.88 -7.71 -12.20
N TYR A 421 28.09 -8.64 -13.12
CA TYR A 421 28.60 -9.98 -12.84
C TYR A 421 29.71 -10.36 -13.80
N CYS A 422 30.69 -11.13 -13.32
CA CYS A 422 31.67 -11.82 -14.15
C CYS A 422 31.42 -13.32 -14.04
N LEU A 423 31.11 -13.98 -15.15
CA LEU A 423 30.87 -15.42 -15.24
C LEU A 423 32.02 -16.05 -16.03
N CYS A 424 32.71 -17.03 -15.46
CA CYS A 424 33.80 -17.72 -16.15
C CYS A 424 33.29 -18.91 -16.95
N ALA A 425 33.80 -19.08 -18.16
CA ALA A 425 33.47 -20.17 -19.06
C ALA A 425 34.75 -20.83 -19.58
N ASP A 426 34.65 -22.11 -19.92
CA ASP A 426 35.75 -22.80 -20.60
C ASP A 426 35.97 -22.18 -22.00
N VAL A 427 37.22 -21.82 -22.29
CA VAL A 427 37.67 -21.19 -23.54
C VAL A 427 37.33 -22.03 -24.77
N ALA A 428 37.26 -23.36 -24.62
CA ALA A 428 36.94 -24.29 -25.70
C ALA A 428 35.43 -24.39 -26.01
N GLN A 429 34.56 -23.87 -25.14
CA GLN A 429 33.11 -23.98 -25.28
C GLN A 429 32.50 -22.75 -25.97
N TYR A 430 31.41 -22.93 -26.70
CA TYR A 430 30.62 -21.86 -27.29
C TYR A 430 29.19 -21.88 -26.70
N MET A 431 28.31 -21.06 -27.28
CA MET A 431 26.97 -20.82 -26.75
C MET A 431 26.13 -22.09 -26.61
N GLU A 432 26.19 -23.01 -27.57
CA GLU A 432 25.38 -24.23 -27.57
C GLU A 432 25.86 -25.24 -26.51
N GLU A 433 27.17 -25.34 -26.30
CA GLU A 433 27.76 -26.17 -25.25
C GLU A 433 27.41 -25.62 -23.85
N TRP A 434 27.33 -24.29 -23.69
CA TRP A 434 26.92 -23.67 -22.43
C TRP A 434 25.46 -23.95 -22.06
N LYS A 435 24.56 -23.98 -23.04
CA LYS A 435 23.16 -24.38 -22.83
C LYS A 435 23.04 -25.84 -22.38
N GLN A 436 23.98 -26.69 -22.76
CA GLN A 436 23.99 -28.09 -22.32
C GLN A 436 24.76 -28.31 -21.01
N SER A 437 25.61 -27.36 -20.61
CA SER A 437 26.42 -27.42 -19.38
C SER A 437 25.55 -27.19 -18.13
N PRO A 438 25.39 -28.20 -17.25
CA PRO A 438 24.63 -28.04 -16.01
C PRO A 438 25.21 -26.96 -15.11
N VAL A 439 26.54 -26.88 -15.01
CA VAL A 439 27.24 -25.93 -14.14
C VAL A 439 27.04 -24.49 -14.63
N PHE A 440 27.15 -24.26 -15.95
CA PHE A 440 26.96 -22.92 -16.52
C PHE A 440 25.50 -22.46 -16.40
N CYS A 441 24.54 -23.34 -16.70
CA CYS A 441 23.12 -23.04 -16.53
C CYS A 441 22.76 -22.72 -15.08
N GLU A 442 23.36 -23.46 -14.12
CA GLU A 442 23.16 -23.21 -12.70
C GLU A 442 23.68 -21.83 -12.30
N ALA A 443 24.90 -21.49 -12.72
CA ALA A 443 25.51 -20.18 -12.45
C ALA A 443 24.69 -19.02 -13.04
N PHE A 444 24.20 -19.16 -14.28
CA PHE A 444 23.32 -18.17 -14.91
C PHE A 444 22.02 -17.95 -14.12
N ALA A 445 21.36 -19.04 -13.71
CA ALA A 445 20.13 -18.95 -12.93
C ALA A 445 20.38 -18.39 -11.52
N GLU A 446 21.53 -18.70 -10.90
CA GLU A 446 21.92 -18.13 -9.61
C GLU A 446 22.15 -16.62 -9.68
N ILE A 447 22.74 -16.12 -10.77
CA ILE A 447 22.85 -14.68 -11.02
C ILE A 447 21.47 -14.03 -11.02
N LEU A 448 20.49 -14.62 -11.72
CA LEU A 448 19.12 -14.09 -11.77
C LEU A 448 18.40 -14.20 -10.42
N CYS A 449 18.60 -15.30 -9.70
CA CYS A 449 18.10 -15.46 -8.33
C CYS A 449 18.69 -14.42 -7.37
N MET A 450 19.97 -14.06 -7.54
CA MET A 450 20.63 -12.99 -6.80
C MET A 450 20.06 -11.62 -7.19
N LEU A 451 19.90 -11.36 -8.50
CA LEU A 451 19.36 -10.11 -9.01
C LEU A 451 17.97 -9.80 -8.43
N PHE A 452 17.10 -10.82 -8.38
CA PHE A 452 15.70 -10.68 -7.92
C PHE A 452 15.49 -10.98 -6.44
N ASP A 453 16.54 -11.36 -5.70
CA ASP A 453 16.48 -11.84 -4.31
C ASP A 453 15.43 -12.94 -4.09
N THR A 454 15.41 -13.96 -4.97
CA THR A 454 14.48 -15.10 -4.91
C THR A 454 15.07 -16.38 -5.50
N GLN A 455 14.78 -17.52 -4.87
CA GLN A 455 15.18 -18.85 -5.35
C GLN A 455 14.02 -19.60 -6.06
N LYS A 456 12.79 -19.07 -6.04
CA LYS A 456 11.60 -19.80 -6.52
C LYS A 456 11.61 -20.11 -8.02
N ASN A 457 12.21 -19.24 -8.85
CA ASN A 457 12.22 -19.38 -10.31
C ASN A 457 13.50 -20.02 -10.87
N LYS A 458 14.35 -20.63 -10.04
CA LYS A 458 15.67 -21.11 -10.49
C LYS A 458 15.56 -22.08 -11.66
N GLU A 459 14.64 -23.04 -11.58
CA GLU A 459 14.42 -24.02 -12.65
C GLU A 459 13.77 -23.40 -13.90
N ASP A 460 12.88 -22.42 -13.75
CA ASP A 460 12.30 -21.68 -14.88
C ASP A 460 13.40 -20.92 -15.63
N PHE A 461 14.28 -20.23 -14.92
CA PHE A 461 15.40 -19.49 -15.50
C PHE A 461 16.36 -20.41 -16.26
N LYS A 462 16.62 -21.61 -15.73
CA LYS A 462 17.40 -22.64 -16.43
C LYS A 462 16.68 -23.10 -17.69
N ALA A 463 15.39 -23.39 -17.62
CA ALA A 463 14.61 -23.85 -18.77
C ALA A 463 14.61 -22.82 -19.90
N VAL A 464 14.38 -21.54 -19.58
CA VAL A 464 14.41 -20.43 -20.54
C VAL A 464 15.79 -20.27 -21.18
N PHE A 465 16.87 -20.34 -20.39
CA PHE A 465 18.24 -20.17 -20.91
C PHE A 465 18.63 -21.31 -21.88
N LYS A 466 18.21 -22.54 -21.58
CA LYS A 466 18.52 -23.76 -22.34
C LYS A 466 17.81 -23.87 -23.68
N ASP A 467 16.78 -23.07 -23.90
CA ASP A 467 15.96 -23.17 -25.11
C ASP A 467 16.72 -22.75 -26.37
N ASN A 468 16.18 -23.13 -27.52
CA ASN A 468 16.73 -22.82 -28.83
C ASN A 468 16.33 -21.42 -29.28
N GLY A 469 16.96 -20.92 -30.35
CA GLY A 469 16.75 -19.56 -30.86
C GLY A 469 15.31 -19.19 -31.21
N ASP A 470 14.42 -20.17 -31.41
CA ASP A 470 13.00 -19.99 -31.71
C ASP A 470 12.08 -20.01 -30.46
N LEU A 471 12.63 -20.26 -29.26
CA LEU A 471 11.93 -20.24 -27.97
C LEU A 471 10.62 -21.04 -27.94
N ARG A 472 10.51 -22.09 -28.74
CA ARG A 472 9.27 -22.88 -28.88
C ARG A 472 8.86 -23.53 -27.56
N HIS A 473 9.82 -24.09 -26.84
CA HIS A 473 9.55 -24.82 -25.60
C HIS A 473 9.11 -23.85 -24.49
N THR A 474 9.79 -22.71 -24.39
CA THR A 474 9.46 -21.63 -23.45
C THR A 474 8.07 -21.06 -23.75
N THR A 475 7.77 -20.81 -25.02
CA THR A 475 6.46 -20.28 -25.45
C THR A 475 5.34 -21.27 -25.14
N TYR A 476 5.54 -22.56 -25.45
CA TYR A 476 4.59 -23.62 -25.10
C TYR A 476 4.35 -23.69 -23.58
N ASN A 477 5.40 -23.60 -22.76
CA ASN A 477 5.27 -23.63 -21.30
C ASN A 477 4.49 -22.43 -20.75
N ILE A 478 4.70 -21.23 -21.32
CA ILE A 478 3.93 -20.03 -20.98
C ILE A 478 2.46 -20.18 -21.36
N GLU A 479 2.17 -20.71 -22.55
CA GLU A 479 0.80 -20.96 -23.01
C GLU A 479 0.10 -22.01 -22.13
N ALA A 480 0.77 -23.13 -21.86
CA ALA A 480 0.25 -24.20 -21.00
C ALA A 480 -0.04 -23.71 -19.58
N ALA A 481 0.78 -22.79 -19.05
CA ALA A 481 0.57 -22.15 -17.75
C ALA A 481 -0.40 -20.95 -17.80
N SER A 482 -0.98 -20.62 -18.95
CA SER A 482 -1.85 -19.45 -19.15
C SER A 482 -1.19 -18.10 -18.78
N LEU A 483 0.13 -17.98 -18.97
CA LEU A 483 0.92 -16.80 -18.59
C LEU A 483 1.08 -15.78 -19.72
N PHE A 484 0.40 -15.94 -20.86
CA PHE A 484 0.49 -15.02 -21.99
C PHE A 484 0.18 -13.55 -21.65
N PRO A 485 -0.86 -13.22 -20.85
CA PRO A 485 -1.09 -11.84 -20.42
C PRO A 485 0.06 -11.26 -19.60
N VAL A 486 0.73 -12.09 -18.79
CA VAL A 486 1.90 -11.71 -17.98
C VAL A 486 3.14 -11.50 -18.84
N LEU A 487 3.24 -12.21 -19.97
CA LEU A 487 4.29 -12.00 -20.97
C LEU A 487 4.14 -10.64 -21.67
N GLU A 488 2.91 -10.25 -22.04
CA GLU A 488 2.66 -8.94 -22.64
C GLU A 488 2.96 -7.80 -21.67
N GLU A 489 2.59 -7.95 -20.39
CA GLU A 489 2.99 -7.02 -19.34
C GLU A 489 4.51 -6.95 -19.15
N ALA A 490 5.20 -8.09 -19.13
CA ALA A 490 6.65 -8.13 -19.03
C ALA A 490 7.33 -7.38 -20.20
N ARG A 491 6.80 -7.52 -21.43
CA ARG A 491 7.26 -6.79 -22.62
C ARG A 491 7.03 -5.28 -22.44
N SER A 492 5.85 -4.88 -22.01
CA SER A 492 5.51 -3.48 -21.72
C SER A 492 6.45 -2.86 -20.68
N LEU A 493 6.64 -3.53 -19.53
CA LEU A 493 7.55 -3.08 -18.46
C LEU A 493 9.01 -2.98 -18.91
N LEU A 494 9.43 -3.84 -19.84
CA LEU A 494 10.77 -3.77 -20.46
C LEU A 494 10.92 -2.64 -21.50
N GLY A 495 9.85 -1.88 -21.77
CA GLY A 495 9.84 -0.74 -22.69
C GLY A 495 9.50 -1.13 -24.13
N LEU A 496 8.71 -2.18 -24.32
CA LEU A 496 8.14 -2.59 -25.60
C LEU A 496 6.61 -2.45 -25.48
N ALA A 497 6.09 -1.24 -25.68
CA ALA A 497 4.63 -1.08 -25.78
C ALA A 497 4.14 -1.82 -27.03
N ALA A 498 3.09 -2.64 -26.88
CA ALA A 498 2.57 -3.44 -27.97
C ALA A 498 2.08 -2.55 -29.13
N GLU A 499 1.52 -1.39 -28.80
CA GLU A 499 1.00 -0.38 -29.71
C GLU A 499 2.13 0.35 -30.46
N GLU A 500 3.23 0.68 -29.79
CA GLU A 500 4.45 1.23 -30.41
C GLU A 500 5.03 0.22 -31.42
N THR A 501 5.13 -1.04 -31.02
CA THR A 501 5.66 -2.11 -31.87
C THR A 501 4.75 -2.37 -33.08
N ALA A 502 3.43 -2.42 -32.87
CA ALA A 502 2.44 -2.61 -33.92
C ALA A 502 2.48 -1.44 -34.93
N PHE A 503 2.54 -0.20 -34.43
CA PHE A 503 2.67 0.99 -35.27
C PHE A 503 3.94 0.92 -36.14
N TRP A 504 5.11 0.70 -35.55
CA TRP A 504 6.36 0.67 -36.33
C TRP A 504 6.43 -0.53 -37.29
N LYS A 505 5.80 -1.65 -36.95
CA LYS A 505 5.60 -2.77 -37.88
C LYS A 505 4.74 -2.39 -39.07
N ALA A 506 3.64 -1.67 -38.85
CA ALA A 506 2.78 -1.17 -39.92
C ALA A 506 3.52 -0.16 -40.81
N VAL A 507 4.34 0.72 -40.22
CA VAL A 507 5.18 1.68 -40.95
C VAL A 507 6.20 0.97 -41.85
N LEU A 508 6.92 -0.02 -41.33
CA LEU A 508 7.90 -0.79 -42.11
C LEU A 508 7.21 -1.63 -43.20
N ALA A 509 6.07 -2.25 -42.89
CA ALA A 509 5.27 -3.00 -43.86
C ALA A 509 4.80 -2.12 -45.02
N ALA A 510 4.45 -0.85 -44.76
CA ALA A 510 4.09 0.12 -45.80
C ALA A 510 5.25 0.41 -46.79
N LYS A 511 6.49 0.10 -46.41
CA LYS A 511 7.70 0.17 -47.26
C LYS A 511 8.21 -1.20 -47.71
N GLN A 512 7.42 -2.26 -47.50
CA GLN A 512 7.79 -3.65 -47.81
C GLN A 512 9.01 -4.16 -47.04
N PHE A 513 9.28 -3.60 -45.86
CA PHE A 513 10.28 -4.13 -44.94
C PHE A 513 9.61 -5.02 -43.89
N GLU A 514 10.21 -6.18 -43.64
CA GLU A 514 9.75 -7.09 -42.59
C GLU A 514 10.46 -6.81 -41.28
N LEU A 515 9.67 -6.57 -40.24
CA LEU A 515 10.17 -6.47 -38.88
C LEU A 515 10.43 -7.90 -38.36
N PRO A 516 11.58 -8.18 -37.72
CA PRO A 516 11.82 -9.44 -37.04
C PRO A 516 10.63 -9.86 -36.16
N ALA A 517 10.36 -11.17 -36.08
CA ALA A 517 9.24 -11.71 -35.30
C ALA A 517 9.26 -11.25 -33.83
N TYR A 518 10.44 -10.88 -33.32
CA TYR A 518 10.63 -10.36 -31.97
C TYR A 518 11.59 -9.17 -31.98
N ILE A 519 11.17 -8.06 -31.36
CA ILE A 519 12.02 -6.91 -31.05
C ILE A 519 12.53 -7.07 -29.61
N THR A 520 13.83 -7.12 -29.42
CA THR A 520 14.45 -7.35 -28.10
C THR A 520 14.54 -6.09 -27.26
N SER A 521 14.55 -4.90 -27.86
CA SER A 521 14.56 -3.61 -27.15
C SER A 521 14.14 -2.45 -28.05
N ARG A 522 13.70 -1.33 -27.45
CA ARG A 522 13.47 -0.07 -28.15
C ARG A 522 14.71 0.42 -28.91
N LYS A 523 15.92 0.21 -28.36
CA LYS A 523 17.18 0.51 -29.06
C LYS A 523 17.37 -0.33 -30.33
N ALA A 524 16.99 -1.61 -30.30
CA ALA A 524 17.03 -2.48 -31.47
C ALA A 524 16.02 -2.02 -32.53
N LEU A 525 14.79 -1.68 -32.11
CA LEU A 525 13.77 -1.08 -32.98
C LEU A 525 14.30 0.19 -33.64
N TYR A 526 14.83 1.13 -32.86
CA TYR A 526 15.36 2.40 -33.38
C TYR A 526 16.56 2.21 -34.31
N GLY A 527 17.39 1.18 -34.06
CA GLY A 527 18.46 0.79 -34.99
C GLY A 527 17.91 0.37 -36.35
N ILE A 528 16.81 -0.38 -36.38
CA ILE A 528 16.12 -0.81 -37.61
C ILE A 528 15.44 0.39 -38.29
N LEU A 529 14.76 1.27 -37.53
CA LEU A 529 14.17 2.48 -38.09
C LEU A 529 15.22 3.39 -38.74
N LEU A 530 16.40 3.50 -38.12
CA LEU A 530 17.50 4.28 -38.67
C LEU A 530 18.13 3.61 -39.90
N SER A 531 18.29 2.28 -39.92
CA SER A 531 18.89 1.57 -41.07
C SER A 531 17.94 1.48 -42.26
N GLU A 532 16.68 1.12 -42.04
CA GLU A 532 15.72 0.82 -43.11
C GLU A 532 14.93 2.07 -43.56
N LEU A 533 14.60 2.97 -42.63
CA LEU A 533 13.78 4.15 -42.91
C LEU A 533 14.55 5.48 -42.84
N GLN A 534 15.82 5.46 -42.43
CA GLN A 534 16.62 6.68 -42.17
C GLN A 534 15.95 7.65 -41.19
N TYR A 535 15.12 7.13 -40.28
CA TYR A 535 14.33 7.92 -39.35
C TYR A 535 15.07 8.10 -38.00
N ASP A 536 15.22 9.34 -37.55
CA ASP A 536 15.82 9.66 -36.24
C ASP A 536 14.75 9.66 -35.13
N HIS A 537 14.93 8.73 -34.18
CA HIS A 537 14.00 8.35 -33.12
C HIS A 537 13.79 9.39 -32.00
N LYS A 538 14.50 10.52 -31.99
CA LYS A 538 14.41 11.52 -30.92
C LYS A 538 12.99 12.03 -30.66
N ASP A 539 12.11 11.98 -31.66
CA ASP A 539 10.73 12.44 -31.56
C ASP A 539 9.75 11.32 -31.17
N ALA A 540 10.23 10.08 -31.02
CA ALA A 540 9.40 8.88 -30.79
C ALA A 540 9.24 8.50 -29.31
N ASP A 541 10.04 9.09 -28.41
CA ASP A 541 10.09 8.70 -27.00
C ASP A 541 8.93 9.26 -26.14
N ASP A 542 8.34 10.40 -26.55
CA ASP A 542 7.27 11.11 -25.81
C ASP A 542 5.88 10.97 -26.47
N ILE A 543 5.68 9.89 -27.23
CA ILE A 543 4.48 9.71 -28.05
C ILE A 543 3.49 8.78 -27.35
N ASP A 544 2.24 9.23 -27.27
CA ASP A 544 1.13 8.36 -26.94
C ASP A 544 0.66 7.61 -28.20
N TYR A 545 1.15 6.38 -28.35
CA TYR A 545 0.80 5.45 -29.44
C TYR A 545 -0.63 4.88 -29.31
N THR A 546 -1.36 5.22 -28.25
CA THR A 546 -2.75 4.78 -28.04
C THR A 546 -3.75 5.82 -28.52
N SER A 547 -3.62 7.08 -28.08
CA SER A 547 -4.64 8.11 -28.33
C SER A 547 -4.36 8.99 -29.54
N TRP A 548 -3.09 9.18 -29.93
CA TRP A 548 -2.68 10.06 -31.03
C TRP A 548 -3.22 11.50 -30.94
N SER A 549 -3.51 11.97 -29.72
CA SER A 549 -4.21 13.23 -29.47
C SER A 549 -3.30 14.46 -29.36
N THR A 550 -1.98 14.27 -29.34
CA THR A 550 -1.03 15.33 -28.94
C THR A 550 -0.35 16.01 -30.13
N LEU A 551 0.19 17.22 -29.88
CA LEU A 551 1.06 17.91 -30.85
C LEU A 551 2.32 17.09 -31.18
N ALA A 552 2.83 16.29 -30.24
CA ALA A 552 3.95 15.39 -30.48
C ALA A 552 3.58 14.30 -31.50
N SER A 553 2.40 13.68 -31.34
CA SER A 553 1.84 12.69 -32.28
C SER A 553 1.72 13.27 -33.70
N TYR A 554 1.21 14.49 -33.83
CA TYR A 554 1.15 15.22 -35.10
C TYR A 554 2.54 15.45 -35.72
N LYS A 555 3.48 15.99 -34.93
CA LYS A 555 4.84 16.28 -35.39
C LYS A 555 5.56 15.01 -35.84
N LEU A 556 5.40 13.90 -35.13
CA LEU A 556 5.97 12.61 -35.51
C LEU A 556 5.45 12.16 -36.87
N LEU A 557 4.12 12.10 -37.07
CA LEU A 557 3.55 11.62 -38.33
C LEU A 557 3.89 12.54 -39.50
N LYS A 558 3.94 13.86 -39.27
CA LYS A 558 4.37 14.83 -40.26
C LYS A 558 5.82 14.63 -40.67
N LYS A 559 6.74 14.51 -39.71
CA LYS A 559 8.16 14.26 -39.97
C LYS A 559 8.37 12.90 -40.64
N LEU A 560 7.65 11.87 -40.19
CA LEU A 560 7.70 10.53 -40.79
C LEU A 560 7.28 10.61 -42.26
N HIS A 561 6.19 11.31 -42.57
CA HIS A 561 5.76 11.53 -43.94
C HIS A 561 6.79 12.33 -44.76
N GLU A 562 7.34 13.40 -44.21
CA GLU A 562 8.35 14.23 -44.89
C GLU A 562 9.64 13.44 -45.22
N GLN A 563 10.08 12.55 -44.31
CA GLN A 563 11.31 11.78 -44.48
C GLN A 563 11.12 10.50 -45.31
N THR A 564 10.00 9.81 -45.15
CA THR A 564 9.78 8.49 -45.75
C THR A 564 8.75 8.49 -46.88
N GLY A 565 7.91 9.53 -46.99
CA GLY A 565 6.78 9.59 -47.92
C GLY A 565 5.57 8.74 -47.49
N ILE A 566 5.61 8.08 -46.33
CA ILE A 566 4.50 7.24 -45.84
C ILE A 566 3.36 8.14 -45.36
N MET A 567 2.14 7.88 -45.84
CA MET A 567 0.93 8.55 -45.35
C MET A 567 0.31 7.77 -44.19
N PRO A 568 -0.36 8.43 -43.22
CA PRO A 568 -1.06 7.73 -42.14
C PRO A 568 -2.07 6.69 -42.64
N SER A 569 -2.72 6.93 -43.78
CA SER A 569 -3.64 5.98 -44.40
C SER A 569 -2.97 4.65 -44.81
N ALA A 570 -1.70 4.67 -45.20
CA ALA A 570 -0.96 3.46 -45.53
C ALA A 570 -0.65 2.62 -44.29
N ILE A 571 -0.43 3.28 -43.14
CA ILE A 571 -0.23 2.63 -41.84
C ILE A 571 -1.54 1.96 -41.40
N TYR A 572 -2.67 2.64 -41.53
CA TYR A 572 -4.00 2.08 -41.22
C TYR A 572 -4.33 0.80 -42.00
N LEU A 573 -3.91 0.72 -43.27
CA LEU A 573 -4.09 -0.49 -44.07
C LEU A 573 -3.30 -1.70 -43.54
N ALA A 574 -2.18 -1.45 -42.86
CA ALA A 574 -1.33 -2.48 -42.26
C ALA A 574 -1.70 -2.76 -40.79
N ASP A 575 -2.28 -1.79 -40.08
CA ASP A 575 -2.84 -1.95 -38.74
C ASP A 575 -4.18 -1.22 -38.60
N SER A 576 -5.27 -1.99 -38.63
CA SER A 576 -6.63 -1.45 -38.53
C SER A 576 -6.97 -0.84 -37.18
N LYS A 577 -6.12 -1.00 -36.15
CA LYS A 577 -6.30 -0.36 -34.84
C LYS A 577 -5.78 1.08 -34.82
N PHE A 578 -4.96 1.47 -35.80
CA PHE A 578 -4.42 2.83 -35.88
C PHE A 578 -5.51 3.84 -36.26
N THR A 579 -5.86 4.74 -35.35
CA THR A 579 -6.94 5.73 -35.55
C THR A 579 -6.50 7.01 -36.25
N GLY A 580 -5.21 7.13 -36.60
CA GLY A 580 -4.66 8.36 -37.15
C GLY A 580 -4.73 9.53 -36.17
N LEU A 581 -4.90 10.73 -36.70
CA LEU A 581 -5.01 11.99 -35.96
C LEU A 581 -6.46 12.39 -35.67
N GLU A 582 -7.42 11.46 -35.64
CA GLU A 582 -8.83 11.78 -35.35
C GLU A 582 -8.97 12.59 -34.05
N ALA A 583 -8.37 12.11 -32.95
CA ALA A 583 -8.43 12.78 -31.65
C ALA A 583 -7.77 14.16 -31.69
N TRP A 584 -6.64 14.29 -32.40
CA TRP A 584 -5.97 15.58 -32.55
C TRP A 584 -6.80 16.58 -33.35
N HIS A 585 -7.31 16.18 -34.53
CA HIS A 585 -8.15 17.06 -35.34
C HIS A 585 -9.42 17.48 -34.61
N TYR A 586 -10.03 16.57 -33.85
CA TYR A 586 -11.18 16.89 -33.00
C TYR A 586 -10.87 18.02 -32.02
N GLN A 587 -9.75 17.93 -31.28
CA GLN A 587 -9.34 19.00 -30.35
C GLN A 587 -9.14 20.35 -31.06
N GLN A 588 -8.61 20.34 -32.28
CA GLN A 588 -8.43 21.57 -33.07
C GLN A 588 -9.75 22.16 -33.57
N PHE A 589 -10.65 21.33 -34.10
CA PHE A 589 -11.99 21.79 -34.49
C PHE A 589 -12.76 22.34 -33.31
N HIS A 590 -12.71 21.65 -32.16
CA HIS A 590 -13.34 22.10 -30.94
C HIS A 590 -12.81 23.47 -30.50
N LYS A 591 -11.48 23.66 -30.44
CA LYS A 591 -10.86 24.96 -30.08
C LYS A 591 -11.25 26.09 -31.04
N ILE A 592 -11.25 25.83 -32.35
CA ILE A 592 -11.54 26.85 -33.36
C ILE A 592 -13.05 27.15 -33.42
N SER A 593 -13.92 26.23 -33.02
CA SER A 593 -15.37 26.46 -32.97
C SER A 593 -15.72 27.71 -32.16
N PHE A 594 -14.95 28.07 -31.13
CA PHE A 594 -15.19 29.28 -30.35
C PHE A 594 -15.11 30.58 -31.16
N ASN A 595 -14.38 30.59 -32.26
CA ASN A 595 -14.29 31.73 -33.16
C ASN A 595 -15.58 31.95 -33.98
N PHE A 596 -16.43 30.93 -34.12
CA PHE A 596 -17.62 30.98 -34.97
C PHE A 596 -18.93 31.16 -34.21
N GLU A 597 -18.92 31.14 -32.88
CA GLU A 597 -20.11 31.36 -32.04
C GLU A 597 -20.72 32.76 -32.27
N GLN A 598 -19.90 33.81 -32.21
CA GLN A 598 -20.38 35.18 -32.44
C GLN A 598 -20.81 35.42 -33.90
N PRO A 599 -20.05 34.99 -34.92
CA PRO A 599 -20.54 34.99 -36.30
C PRO A 599 -21.88 34.27 -36.49
N TRP A 600 -22.12 33.16 -35.79
CA TRP A 600 -23.38 32.41 -35.81
C TRP A 600 -24.54 33.24 -35.25
N ILE A 601 -24.38 33.78 -34.04
CA ILE A 601 -25.39 34.65 -33.40
C ILE A 601 -25.72 35.84 -34.29
N PHE A 602 -24.68 36.51 -34.81
CA PHE A 602 -24.86 37.68 -35.66
C PHE A 602 -25.60 37.35 -36.95
N ALA A 603 -25.28 36.23 -37.60
CA ALA A 603 -25.96 35.81 -38.82
C ALA A 603 -27.45 35.56 -38.59
N TRP A 604 -27.82 34.93 -37.46
CA TRP A 604 -29.21 34.74 -37.07
C TRP A 604 -29.90 36.04 -36.68
N TRP A 605 -29.24 36.90 -35.91
CA TRP A 605 -29.78 38.21 -35.54
C TRP A 605 -30.08 39.02 -36.79
N LYS A 606 -29.13 39.11 -37.72
CA LYS A 606 -29.29 39.80 -39.01
C LYS A 606 -30.44 39.22 -39.85
N LEU A 607 -30.63 37.90 -39.84
CA LEU A 607 -31.73 37.25 -40.57
C LEU A 607 -33.11 37.60 -39.96
N MET A 608 -33.17 37.71 -38.63
CA MET A 608 -34.40 37.97 -37.87
C MET A 608 -34.72 39.47 -37.73
N SER A 609 -33.73 40.34 -37.85
CA SER A 609 -33.88 41.79 -37.90
C SER A 609 -34.81 42.19 -39.05
N GLY A 610 -35.87 42.94 -38.74
CA GLY A 610 -36.90 43.35 -39.70
C GLY A 610 -37.90 42.25 -40.10
N LYS A 611 -37.89 41.09 -39.44
CA LYS A 611 -38.95 40.07 -39.58
C LYS A 611 -40.09 40.30 -38.58
N SER A 612 -41.20 39.60 -38.77
CA SER A 612 -42.34 39.62 -37.84
C SER A 612 -41.94 39.07 -36.46
N GLU A 613 -42.58 39.57 -35.41
CA GLU A 613 -42.43 39.12 -34.02
C GLU A 613 -42.47 37.58 -33.88
N LYS A 614 -43.44 36.90 -34.53
CA LYS A 614 -43.51 35.42 -34.57
C LYS A 614 -42.21 34.73 -35.01
N LYS A 615 -41.42 35.33 -35.91
CA LYS A 615 -40.14 34.78 -36.35
C LYS A 615 -39.01 35.15 -35.39
N GLN A 616 -39.05 36.36 -34.83
CA GLN A 616 -38.08 36.84 -33.84
C GLN A 616 -38.09 36.00 -32.55
N ARG A 617 -39.26 35.47 -32.13
CA ARG A 617 -39.36 34.52 -31.00
C ARG A 617 -38.46 33.29 -31.10
N GLY A 618 -38.06 32.90 -32.32
CA GLY A 618 -37.18 31.76 -32.54
C GLY A 618 -35.68 32.06 -32.46
N PHE A 619 -35.28 33.34 -32.31
CA PHE A 619 -33.87 33.76 -32.43
C PHE A 619 -32.94 33.03 -31.44
N LEU A 620 -33.24 33.04 -30.14
CA LEU A 620 -32.37 32.36 -29.16
C LEU A 620 -32.40 30.85 -29.32
N SER A 621 -33.51 30.26 -29.78
CA SER A 621 -33.58 28.82 -30.06
C SER A 621 -32.61 28.42 -31.19
N GLU A 622 -32.50 29.21 -32.25
CA GLU A 622 -31.52 28.96 -33.32
C GLU A 622 -30.08 29.21 -32.86
N CYS A 623 -29.86 30.18 -31.98
CA CYS A 623 -28.55 30.41 -31.37
C CYS A 623 -28.14 29.22 -30.49
N GLN A 624 -29.03 28.69 -29.64
CA GLN A 624 -28.76 27.54 -28.77
C GLN A 624 -28.44 26.23 -29.51
N LYS A 625 -28.80 26.12 -30.80
CA LYS A 625 -28.43 24.95 -31.62
C LYS A 625 -26.94 24.92 -31.98
N TYR A 626 -26.21 26.03 -31.81
CA TYR A 626 -24.82 26.15 -32.23
C TYR A 626 -23.94 25.04 -31.67
N ASN A 627 -23.91 24.84 -30.36
CA ASN A 627 -23.03 23.87 -29.72
C ASN A 627 -23.22 22.46 -30.29
N GLY A 628 -24.48 21.99 -30.38
CA GLY A 628 -24.77 20.67 -30.93
C GLY A 628 -24.39 20.54 -32.40
N LYS A 629 -24.49 21.62 -33.19
CA LYS A 629 -24.10 21.64 -34.60
C LYS A 629 -22.59 21.71 -34.80
N ALA A 630 -21.89 22.55 -34.03
CA ALA A 630 -20.45 22.68 -34.05
C ALA A 630 -19.76 21.40 -33.58
N GLU A 631 -20.28 20.78 -32.52
CA GLU A 631 -19.79 19.50 -32.00
C GLU A 631 -19.98 18.37 -33.03
N ALA A 632 -21.18 18.24 -33.60
CA ALA A 632 -21.43 17.26 -34.65
C ALA A 632 -20.52 17.47 -35.88
N ALA A 633 -20.27 18.72 -36.26
CA ALA A 633 -19.35 19.07 -37.34
C ALA A 633 -17.90 18.70 -36.98
N ALA A 634 -17.45 18.99 -35.76
CA ALA A 634 -16.10 18.67 -35.28
C ALA A 634 -15.84 17.15 -35.29
N VAL A 635 -16.77 16.35 -34.78
CA VAL A 635 -16.68 14.87 -34.77
C VAL A 635 -16.69 14.29 -36.19
N MET A 636 -17.52 14.83 -37.08
CA MET A 636 -17.59 14.37 -38.47
C MET A 636 -16.30 14.71 -39.23
N LEU A 637 -15.82 15.95 -39.11
CA LEU A 637 -14.62 16.42 -39.80
C LEU A 637 -13.36 15.73 -39.26
N SER A 638 -13.27 15.47 -37.95
CA SER A 638 -12.13 14.77 -37.35
C SER A 638 -11.97 13.35 -37.89
N ARG A 639 -13.08 12.61 -38.05
CA ARG A 639 -13.10 11.26 -38.65
C ARG A 639 -12.75 11.30 -40.12
N THR A 640 -13.36 12.23 -40.85
CA THR A 640 -13.15 12.37 -42.30
C THR A 640 -11.68 12.69 -42.61
N HIS A 641 -11.04 13.49 -41.76
CA HIS A 641 -9.67 13.94 -41.94
C HIS A 641 -8.65 13.25 -41.04
N ALA A 642 -9.00 12.13 -40.39
CA ALA A 642 -8.15 11.43 -39.43
C ALA A 642 -6.74 11.10 -39.99
N PHE A 643 -6.61 10.90 -41.30
CA PHE A 643 -5.34 10.54 -41.93
C PHE A 643 -4.67 11.70 -42.70
N ASN A 644 -5.20 12.93 -42.62
CA ASN A 644 -4.67 14.10 -43.33
C ASN A 644 -3.69 14.91 -42.46
N LEU A 645 -2.45 15.08 -42.90
CA LEU A 645 -1.41 15.79 -42.13
C LEU A 645 -1.44 17.32 -42.26
N SER A 646 -2.18 17.85 -43.24
CA SER A 646 -2.26 19.30 -43.49
C SER A 646 -3.67 19.65 -43.90
N ILE A 647 -4.46 20.13 -42.94
CA ILE A 647 -5.82 20.64 -43.17
C ILE A 647 -5.94 22.05 -42.60
N ASN A 648 -6.79 22.88 -43.21
CA ASN A 648 -7.20 24.15 -42.61
C ASN A 648 -8.47 23.92 -41.79
N HIS A 649 -8.31 23.73 -40.49
CA HIS A 649 -9.43 23.45 -39.59
C HIS A 649 -10.49 24.56 -39.58
N SER A 650 -10.06 25.83 -39.72
CA SER A 650 -10.96 26.99 -39.73
C SER A 650 -11.85 27.00 -40.96
N ASP A 651 -11.27 26.84 -42.16
CA ASP A 651 -12.02 26.85 -43.42
C ASP A 651 -13.00 25.67 -43.50
N LEU A 652 -12.56 24.47 -43.08
CA LEU A 652 -13.38 23.27 -43.10
C LEU A 652 -14.58 23.40 -42.14
N LEU A 653 -14.34 23.86 -40.92
CA LEU A 653 -15.42 24.03 -39.95
C LEU A 653 -16.38 25.15 -40.38
N LEU A 654 -15.87 26.25 -40.92
CA LEU A 654 -16.70 27.33 -41.46
C LEU A 654 -17.59 26.85 -42.61
N ALA A 655 -17.04 26.05 -43.54
CA ALA A 655 -17.80 25.49 -44.65
C ALA A 655 -18.93 24.55 -44.17
N GLU A 656 -18.64 23.70 -43.18
CA GLU A 656 -19.63 22.81 -42.59
C GLU A 656 -20.70 23.59 -41.82
N LEU A 657 -20.31 24.57 -40.99
CA LEU A 657 -21.24 25.42 -40.25
C LEU A 657 -22.15 26.23 -41.18
N ASN A 658 -21.65 26.73 -42.30
CA ASN A 658 -22.47 27.37 -43.34
C ASN A 658 -23.49 26.39 -43.93
N THR A 659 -23.08 25.14 -44.16
CA THR A 659 -23.92 24.09 -44.74
C THR A 659 -25.04 23.67 -43.79
N VAL A 660 -24.74 23.41 -42.52
CA VAL A 660 -25.73 22.96 -41.53
C VAL A 660 -26.67 24.07 -41.05
N SER A 661 -26.24 25.34 -41.13
CA SER A 661 -27.09 26.50 -40.80
C SER A 661 -27.92 27.00 -41.98
N GLY A 662 -27.45 26.79 -43.21
CA GLY A 662 -27.96 27.46 -44.40
C GLY A 662 -27.64 28.97 -44.43
N LEU A 663 -26.72 29.44 -43.60
CA LEU A 663 -26.32 30.85 -43.50
C LEU A 663 -24.90 31.04 -44.02
N LYS A 664 -24.57 32.29 -44.37
CA LYS A 664 -23.21 32.71 -44.71
C LYS A 664 -22.58 33.41 -43.52
N LEU A 665 -21.80 32.67 -42.74
CA LEU A 665 -21.02 33.18 -41.62
C LEU A 665 -19.80 33.95 -42.14
N THR A 666 -19.45 35.05 -41.48
CA THR A 666 -18.29 35.89 -41.82
C THR A 666 -17.51 36.25 -40.57
N THR A 667 -16.21 35.94 -40.53
CA THR A 667 -15.31 36.29 -39.42
C THR A 667 -14.81 37.73 -39.50
N LYS A 668 -14.70 38.30 -40.70
CA LYS A 668 -14.26 39.69 -40.91
C LYS A 668 -15.43 40.67 -40.79
N GLY A 669 -15.42 41.52 -39.76
CA GLY A 669 -16.06 42.84 -39.81
C GLY A 669 -17.31 43.09 -38.94
N ASN A 670 -17.69 42.26 -37.98
CA ASN A 670 -18.90 42.52 -37.18
C ASN A 670 -18.56 42.91 -35.72
N LYS A 671 -18.30 44.20 -35.50
CA LYS A 671 -18.25 44.84 -34.17
C LYS A 671 -19.63 45.36 -33.72
N HIS A 672 -20.74 44.82 -34.25
CA HIS A 672 -22.06 45.21 -33.78
C HIS A 672 -22.36 44.45 -32.50
N ALA A 673 -22.27 45.13 -31.36
CA ALA A 673 -22.68 44.57 -30.09
C ALA A 673 -24.19 44.31 -30.13
N ILE A 674 -24.60 43.05 -30.12
CA ILE A 674 -26.00 42.66 -29.97
C ILE A 674 -26.36 42.92 -28.52
N VAL A 675 -27.14 43.98 -28.29
CA VAL A 675 -27.54 44.41 -26.94
C VAL A 675 -29.01 44.14 -26.69
N ASN A 676 -29.35 43.94 -25.42
CA ASN A 676 -30.73 43.92 -24.98
C ASN A 676 -31.28 45.37 -25.01
N TYR A 677 -32.28 45.63 -25.86
CA TYR A 677 -32.90 46.97 -25.99
C TYR A 677 -33.83 47.33 -24.82
N TYR A 678 -34.14 46.37 -23.96
CA TYR A 678 -35.18 46.45 -22.93
C TYR A 678 -34.66 46.23 -21.50
N THR A 679 -33.34 46.32 -21.28
CA THR A 679 -32.73 46.21 -19.95
C THR A 679 -33.39 47.13 -18.91
N HIS A 680 -33.73 48.36 -19.32
CA HIS A 680 -34.42 49.34 -18.48
C HIS A 680 -35.79 48.87 -17.97
N LEU A 681 -36.54 48.07 -18.75
CA LEU A 681 -37.83 47.51 -18.33
C LEU A 681 -37.65 46.40 -17.30
N LEU A 682 -36.62 45.56 -17.47
CA LEU A 682 -36.28 44.48 -16.53
C LEU A 682 -35.79 45.04 -15.19
N GLU A 683 -34.93 46.05 -15.23
CA GLU A 683 -34.42 46.73 -14.03
C GLU A 683 -35.54 47.44 -13.26
N ALA A 684 -36.46 48.11 -13.95
CA ALA A 684 -37.61 48.75 -13.31
C ALA A 684 -38.56 47.73 -12.64
N ALA A 685 -38.59 46.50 -13.13
CA ALA A 685 -39.42 45.41 -12.61
C ALA A 685 -38.70 44.52 -11.57
N ASP A 686 -37.41 44.75 -11.28
CA ASP A 686 -36.55 43.87 -10.48
C ASP A 686 -36.61 42.40 -10.94
N LEU A 687 -36.57 42.19 -12.26
CA LEU A 687 -36.60 40.87 -12.90
C LEU A 687 -35.28 40.54 -13.57
N LEU A 688 -34.85 39.28 -13.45
CA LEU A 688 -33.75 38.75 -14.22
C LEU A 688 -34.23 38.29 -15.60
N GLN A 689 -33.37 38.35 -16.63
CA GLN A 689 -33.72 37.97 -18.00
C GLN A 689 -34.17 36.49 -18.08
N GLU A 690 -33.57 35.63 -17.26
CA GLU A 690 -33.84 34.19 -17.16
C GLU A 690 -35.26 33.87 -16.67
N GLU A 691 -35.94 34.84 -16.05
CA GLU A 691 -37.31 34.67 -15.55
C GLU A 691 -38.36 34.77 -16.66
N LEU A 692 -37.96 35.25 -17.84
CA LEU A 692 -38.78 35.27 -19.05
C LEU A 692 -38.70 33.93 -19.78
N THR A 693 -39.73 33.57 -20.54
CA THR A 693 -39.64 32.41 -21.45
C THR A 693 -38.65 32.69 -22.59
N LEU A 694 -38.01 31.65 -23.12
CA LEU A 694 -37.00 31.78 -24.19
C LEU A 694 -37.50 32.56 -25.41
N GLU A 695 -38.78 32.41 -25.74
CA GLU A 695 -39.42 33.17 -26.83
C GLU A 695 -39.48 34.66 -26.54
N ILE A 696 -39.83 35.06 -25.31
CA ILE A 696 -39.90 36.47 -24.90
C ILE A 696 -38.49 37.04 -24.74
N GLN A 697 -37.55 36.26 -24.21
CA GLN A 697 -36.14 36.65 -24.17
C GLN A 697 -35.60 36.95 -25.57
N SER A 698 -36.02 36.18 -26.59
CA SER A 698 -35.60 36.41 -27.97
C SER A 698 -36.01 37.79 -28.50
N LEU A 699 -37.17 38.31 -28.05
CA LEU A 699 -37.67 39.62 -28.47
C LEU A 699 -36.88 40.79 -27.88
N LEU A 700 -36.11 40.57 -26.82
CA LEU A 700 -35.31 41.61 -26.16
C LEU A 700 -34.22 42.19 -27.07
N PHE A 701 -33.85 41.45 -28.12
CA PHE A 701 -32.76 41.80 -29.06
C PHE A 701 -33.24 42.48 -30.35
N PHE A 702 -34.52 42.83 -30.42
CA PHE A 702 -35.14 43.49 -31.58
C PHE A 702 -36.07 44.63 -31.15
N GLU A 703 -35.93 45.79 -31.78
CA GLU A 703 -36.81 46.95 -31.56
C GLU A 703 -38.27 46.66 -31.96
N GLY A 704 -39.23 47.34 -31.30
CA GLY A 704 -40.66 47.30 -31.63
C GLY A 704 -41.52 46.30 -30.85
N ASN A 705 -40.95 45.61 -29.86
CA ASN A 705 -41.61 44.58 -29.05
C ASN A 705 -42.10 45.08 -27.66
N ASN A 706 -42.11 46.39 -27.42
CA ASN A 706 -42.35 47.02 -26.11
C ASN A 706 -43.60 46.47 -25.40
N LYS A 707 -44.76 46.51 -26.07
CA LYS A 707 -46.04 46.08 -25.48
C LYS A 707 -46.03 44.62 -25.04
N ILE A 708 -45.44 43.73 -25.85
CA ILE A 708 -45.41 42.29 -25.60
C ILE A 708 -44.49 41.97 -24.42
N ILE A 709 -43.38 42.70 -24.31
CA ILE A 709 -42.43 42.56 -23.19
C ILE A 709 -43.06 43.08 -21.89
N GLU A 710 -43.72 44.24 -21.93
CA GLU A 710 -44.45 44.81 -20.79
C GLU A 710 -45.56 43.85 -20.31
N GLU A 711 -46.37 43.30 -21.22
CA GLU A 711 -47.41 42.30 -20.90
C GLU A 711 -46.83 41.02 -20.27
N ALA A 712 -45.67 40.56 -20.76
CA ALA A 712 -44.99 39.39 -20.20
C ALA A 712 -44.44 39.66 -18.79
N ILE A 713 -43.83 40.83 -18.57
CA ILE A 713 -43.36 41.28 -17.25
C ILE A 713 -44.54 41.38 -16.28
N GLU A 714 -45.65 42.00 -16.68
CA GLU A 714 -46.84 42.13 -15.85
C GLU A 714 -47.45 40.76 -15.49
N SER A 715 -47.46 39.81 -16.44
CA SER A 715 -47.88 38.43 -16.17
C SER A 715 -47.01 37.73 -15.12
N ILE A 716 -45.71 37.98 -15.11
CA ILE A 716 -44.79 37.42 -14.10
C ILE A 716 -44.99 38.10 -12.76
N LEU A 717 -45.08 39.42 -12.72
CA LEU A 717 -45.29 40.19 -11.48
C LEU A 717 -46.64 39.86 -10.81
N THR A 718 -47.69 39.64 -11.61
CA THR A 718 -49.01 39.20 -11.10
C THR A 718 -48.97 37.79 -10.52
N ARG A 719 -48.15 36.88 -11.08
CA ARG A 719 -47.91 35.54 -10.52
C ARG A 719 -46.99 35.55 -9.30
N LYS A 720 -46.06 36.51 -9.21
CA LYS A 720 -45.05 36.60 -8.15
C LYS A 720 -45.53 37.19 -6.83
N ARG A 721 -46.69 37.86 -6.74
CA ARG A 721 -47.18 38.43 -5.47
C ARG A 721 -47.27 37.37 -4.36
N PRO A 722 -46.47 37.44 -3.27
CA PRO A 722 -46.76 36.72 -2.05
C PRO A 722 -47.38 37.67 -1.03
N THR A 723 -48.35 37.20 -0.27
CA THR A 723 -48.66 37.71 1.06
C THR A 723 -47.40 37.61 1.94
N HIS A 724 -46.59 38.66 2.01
CA HIS A 724 -45.80 39.12 3.18
C HIS A 724 -44.91 40.32 2.81
N ALA A 725 -44.67 41.18 3.81
CA ALA A 725 -44.08 42.51 3.68
C ALA A 725 -42.62 42.53 3.17
N PRO A 726 -42.15 43.66 2.58
CA PRO A 726 -40.82 43.76 1.99
C PRO A 726 -39.74 43.74 3.07
N THR A 727 -38.69 42.96 2.83
CA THR A 727 -37.40 43.08 3.54
C THR A 727 -36.49 43.99 2.68
N PRO A 728 -35.69 44.91 3.25
CA PRO A 728 -34.97 45.89 2.44
C PRO A 728 -33.87 45.23 1.61
N SER A 729 -33.83 45.53 0.30
CA SER A 729 -32.71 45.23 -0.58
C SER A 729 -31.44 45.94 -0.07
N PRO A 730 -30.27 45.28 -0.12
CA PRO A 730 -29.01 45.96 0.11
C PRO A 730 -28.70 46.91 -1.05
N ASN A 731 -28.41 48.16 -0.73
CA ASN A 731 -28.05 49.24 -1.65
C ASN A 731 -27.01 48.80 -2.70
N LYS A 732 -27.33 48.97 -3.99
CA LYS A 732 -26.35 49.09 -5.08
C LYS A 732 -25.55 50.40 -4.90
N PRO A 733 -24.21 50.38 -4.87
CA PRO A 733 -23.43 51.61 -4.99
C PRO A 733 -23.46 52.11 -6.42
N THR A 734 -23.99 53.32 -6.62
CA THR A 734 -23.79 54.17 -7.78
C THR A 734 -22.41 54.85 -7.67
N ALA A 735 -21.38 54.30 -8.31
CA ALA A 735 -20.12 54.97 -8.69
C ALA A 735 -19.16 53.99 -9.40
N PRO A 736 -18.28 54.44 -10.32
CA PRO A 736 -17.28 53.57 -10.94
C PRO A 736 -16.29 53.10 -9.88
N THR A 737 -16.19 51.78 -9.68
CA THR A 737 -15.27 51.15 -8.74
C THR A 737 -13.82 51.47 -9.15
N PRO A 738 -12.92 51.81 -8.22
CA PRO A 738 -11.49 51.95 -8.53
C PRO A 738 -10.94 50.63 -9.11
N ARG A 739 -10.06 50.73 -10.12
CA ARG A 739 -9.41 49.58 -10.77
C ARG A 739 -8.79 48.65 -9.73
N ASN A 740 -9.06 47.35 -9.85
CA ASN A 740 -8.41 46.31 -9.05
C ASN A 740 -7.38 45.61 -9.95
N PRO A 741 -6.13 46.11 -10.04
CA PRO A 741 -5.16 45.54 -10.95
C PRO A 741 -4.91 44.06 -10.63
N ILE A 742 -4.87 43.24 -11.69
CA ILE A 742 -4.55 41.82 -11.61
C ILE A 742 -3.16 41.65 -11.00
N GLN A 743 -3.08 40.91 -9.90
CA GLN A 743 -1.81 40.49 -9.30
C GLN A 743 -1.45 39.11 -9.82
N PHE A 744 -0.33 39.03 -10.55
CA PHE A 744 0.21 37.74 -10.98
C PHE A 744 0.86 37.05 -9.78
N THR A 745 0.45 35.82 -9.51
CA THR A 745 0.97 35.02 -8.41
C THR A 745 1.15 33.56 -8.87
N SER A 746 1.87 32.79 -8.06
CA SER A 746 2.01 31.33 -8.20
C SER A 746 1.39 30.71 -6.97
N PHE A 747 0.41 29.83 -7.12
CA PHE A 747 -0.18 29.15 -5.97
C PHE A 747 0.66 27.92 -5.57
N ASP A 748 1.02 27.83 -4.28
CA ASP A 748 1.75 26.69 -3.72
C ASP A 748 0.97 25.37 -3.78
N SER A 749 1.69 24.24 -3.80
CA SER A 749 1.12 22.89 -3.80
C SER A 749 0.45 22.55 -2.46
N GLY A 750 -0.82 22.90 -2.31
CA GLY A 750 -1.65 22.45 -1.20
C GLY A 750 -1.83 20.92 -1.16
N ARG A 751 -2.12 20.39 0.03
CA ARG A 751 -2.52 18.97 0.20
C ARG A 751 -3.87 18.72 -0.47
N LEU A 752 -3.89 17.86 -1.49
CA LEU A 752 -5.12 17.32 -2.08
C LEU A 752 -5.75 16.31 -1.10
N THR A 753 -6.90 16.63 -0.53
CA THR A 753 -7.64 15.74 0.38
C THR A 753 -8.74 15.00 -0.38
N GLY A 754 -8.61 13.68 -0.49
CA GLY A 754 -9.67 12.81 -0.96
C GLY A 754 -10.79 12.68 0.07
N GLY A 755 -11.88 13.40 -0.12
CA GLY A 755 -13.19 13.11 0.49
C GLY A 755 -13.48 13.78 1.85
N VAL A 756 -14.63 14.45 1.90
CA VAL A 756 -15.30 14.83 3.16
C VAL A 756 -15.75 13.55 3.88
N SER A 757 -15.10 13.23 5.01
CA SER A 757 -15.65 12.26 5.97
C SER A 757 -16.90 12.85 6.62
N VAL A 758 -18.08 12.35 6.25
CA VAL A 758 -19.30 12.56 7.03
C VAL A 758 -19.12 11.83 8.35
N SER A 759 -18.85 12.57 9.43
CA SER A 759 -18.81 12.00 10.77
C SER A 759 -20.20 11.48 11.13
N ASN A 760 -20.36 10.16 11.18
CA ASN A 760 -21.53 9.52 11.78
C ASN A 760 -21.53 9.79 13.30
N ARG A 761 -22.16 10.88 13.72
CA ARG A 761 -22.63 11.04 15.09
C ARG A 761 -24.12 10.65 15.12
N PRO A 762 -24.49 9.59 15.86
CA PRO A 762 -25.89 9.21 15.96
C PRO A 762 -26.62 10.21 16.88
N GLY A 763 -27.73 10.75 16.39
CA GLY A 763 -28.67 11.51 17.22
C GLY A 763 -28.70 13.02 16.96
N ARG A 764 -29.19 13.44 15.80
CA ARG A 764 -29.95 14.70 15.68
C ARG A 764 -30.87 14.63 14.46
N THR A 765 -32.15 14.83 14.70
CA THR A 765 -33.24 14.85 13.72
C THR A 765 -32.92 15.83 12.57
N PRO A 766 -33.35 15.57 11.31
CA PRO A 766 -33.01 16.40 10.16
C PRO A 766 -33.58 17.81 10.35
N GLY A 767 -32.71 18.77 10.63
CA GLY A 767 -33.05 20.18 10.63
C GLY A 767 -33.14 20.68 9.19
N THR A 768 -34.27 21.28 8.85
CA THR A 768 -34.52 22.01 7.61
C THR A 768 -33.33 22.94 7.28
N TYR A 769 -32.59 22.62 6.21
CA TYR A 769 -31.48 23.45 5.74
C TYR A 769 -32.03 24.79 5.23
N SER A 770 -31.51 25.89 5.76
CA SER A 770 -31.91 27.24 5.39
C SER A 770 -31.24 27.66 4.07
N GLY A 771 -32.03 28.02 3.06
CA GLY A 771 -31.56 28.47 1.74
C GLY A 771 -30.70 29.74 1.73
N GLY A 772 -30.54 30.43 2.86
CA GLY A 772 -29.81 31.71 2.94
C GLY A 772 -28.28 31.61 2.78
N ASN A 773 -27.66 30.45 3.04
CA ASN A 773 -26.20 30.29 2.87
C ASN A 773 -25.80 30.07 1.40
N GLU A 774 -26.67 29.42 0.62
CA GLU A 774 -26.42 29.11 -0.79
C GLU A 774 -26.58 30.37 -1.66
N THR A 775 -27.59 31.19 -1.36
CA THR A 775 -27.77 32.50 -2.03
C THR A 775 -26.58 33.43 -1.83
N ARG A 776 -25.96 33.43 -0.63
CA ARG A 776 -24.78 34.25 -0.34
C ARG A 776 -23.53 33.77 -1.07
N LYS A 777 -23.30 32.46 -1.14
CA LYS A 777 -22.17 31.88 -1.89
C LYS A 777 -22.30 32.16 -3.39
N ASN A 778 -23.51 31.99 -3.93
CA ASN A 778 -23.81 32.31 -5.33
C ASN A 778 -23.59 33.80 -5.66
N ALA A 779 -24.03 34.70 -4.77
CA ALA A 779 -23.80 36.14 -4.95
C ALA A 779 -22.32 36.53 -4.82
N ALA A 780 -21.52 35.80 -4.03
CA ALA A 780 -20.09 36.03 -3.92
C ALA A 780 -19.33 35.55 -5.18
N GLY A 781 -19.70 34.38 -5.72
CA GLY A 781 -19.18 33.87 -6.99
C GLY A 781 -19.48 34.82 -8.15
N GLN A 782 -20.73 35.23 -8.31
CA GLN A 782 -21.13 36.21 -9.34
C GLN A 782 -20.30 37.49 -9.28
N ARG A 783 -20.12 38.08 -8.09
CA ARG A 783 -19.32 39.31 -7.94
C ARG A 783 -17.85 39.09 -8.29
N ALA A 784 -17.29 37.93 -7.94
CA ALA A 784 -15.90 37.60 -8.28
C ALA A 784 -15.71 37.53 -9.80
N GLU A 785 -16.64 36.89 -10.50
CA GLU A 785 -16.62 36.83 -11.96
C GLU A 785 -16.82 38.21 -12.61
N GLU A 786 -17.75 39.04 -12.12
CA GLU A 786 -17.94 40.41 -12.64
C GLU A 786 -16.65 41.24 -12.54
N ILE A 787 -15.95 41.14 -11.40
CA ILE A 787 -14.68 41.84 -11.17
C ILE A 787 -13.62 41.36 -12.17
N VAL A 788 -13.42 40.04 -12.30
CA VAL A 788 -12.40 39.48 -13.22
C VAL A 788 -12.72 39.81 -14.67
N TYR A 789 -13.97 39.67 -15.10
CA TYR A 789 -14.40 39.98 -16.45
C TYR A 789 -14.14 41.45 -16.81
N SER A 790 -14.47 42.37 -15.91
CA SER A 790 -14.28 43.81 -16.14
C SER A 790 -12.81 44.18 -16.38
N GLU A 791 -11.89 43.57 -15.63
CA GLU A 791 -10.44 43.80 -15.75
C GLU A 791 -9.86 43.10 -17.00
N LEU A 792 -10.31 41.88 -17.32
CA LEU A 792 -9.92 41.20 -18.56
C LEU A 792 -10.38 42.00 -19.80
N LYS A 793 -11.63 42.48 -19.82
CA LYS A 793 -12.19 43.26 -20.93
C LYS A 793 -11.49 44.61 -21.13
N ALA A 794 -10.96 45.19 -20.06
CA ALA A 794 -10.12 46.39 -20.13
C ALA A 794 -8.70 46.09 -20.66
N SER A 795 -8.21 44.87 -20.46
CA SER A 795 -6.82 44.48 -20.76
C SER A 795 -6.65 43.79 -22.12
N TYR A 796 -7.70 43.14 -22.64
CA TYR A 796 -7.63 42.30 -23.84
C TYR A 796 -8.72 42.64 -24.85
N PRO A 797 -8.46 42.49 -26.16
CA PRO A 797 -9.37 42.89 -27.22
C PRO A 797 -10.61 41.98 -27.33
N VAL A 798 -10.48 40.70 -26.99
CA VAL A 798 -11.55 39.69 -27.10
C VAL A 798 -11.65 38.95 -25.77
N VAL A 799 -12.80 39.09 -25.10
CA VAL A 799 -13.11 38.42 -23.82
C VAL A 799 -14.56 37.93 -23.87
N GLN A 800 -14.79 36.70 -23.43
CA GLN A 800 -16.11 36.08 -23.39
C GLN A 800 -16.35 35.47 -22.00
N TRP A 801 -17.49 35.81 -21.41
CA TRP A 801 -17.93 35.31 -20.10
C TRP A 801 -19.04 34.26 -20.30
N LEU A 802 -18.81 33.05 -19.76
CA LEU A 802 -19.55 31.83 -20.11
C LEU A 802 -20.31 31.21 -18.94
N SER A 803 -20.15 31.73 -17.72
CA SER A 803 -20.89 31.23 -16.58
C SER A 803 -22.39 31.58 -16.68
N ARG A 804 -23.22 30.89 -15.90
CA ARG A 804 -24.64 31.21 -15.72
C ARG A 804 -24.92 32.67 -15.30
N TYR A 805 -23.93 33.38 -14.76
CA TYR A 805 -24.04 34.77 -14.30
C TYR A 805 -23.69 35.80 -15.38
N SER A 806 -23.26 35.36 -16.56
CA SER A 806 -22.87 36.26 -17.65
C SER A 806 -24.03 37.16 -18.12
N THR A 807 -23.69 38.43 -18.30
CA THR A 807 -24.57 39.47 -18.88
C THR A 807 -24.38 39.64 -20.39
N ASP A 808 -23.34 39.02 -20.95
CA ASP A 808 -23.11 39.01 -22.41
C ASP A 808 -24.06 38.01 -23.08
N LEU A 809 -24.41 38.29 -24.34
CA LEU A 809 -25.13 37.33 -25.18
C LEU A 809 -24.16 36.26 -25.69
N THR A 810 -23.76 35.36 -24.79
CA THR A 810 -23.07 34.11 -25.12
C THR A 810 -24.11 32.98 -25.19
N ILE A 811 -23.99 32.11 -26.19
CA ILE A 811 -24.88 30.94 -26.31
C ILE A 811 -24.59 29.96 -25.16
N ASN A 812 -23.36 29.99 -24.67
CA ASN A 812 -22.84 29.21 -23.56
C ASN A 812 -23.05 29.94 -22.23
N LYS A 813 -24.21 29.73 -21.61
CA LYS A 813 -24.38 29.77 -20.14
C LYS A 813 -24.27 28.33 -19.62
N ASP A 814 -23.14 27.69 -19.87
CA ASP A 814 -22.96 26.25 -19.68
C ASP A 814 -21.99 25.97 -18.53
N ASP A 815 -22.54 25.54 -17.38
CA ASP A 815 -21.77 25.10 -16.21
C ASP A 815 -20.91 23.83 -16.52
N LEU A 816 -21.03 23.24 -17.72
CA LEU A 816 -20.25 22.09 -18.20
C LEU A 816 -19.00 22.47 -19.02
N ALA A 817 -18.71 23.75 -19.24
CA ALA A 817 -17.53 24.16 -20.02
C ALA A 817 -16.19 23.89 -19.32
N GLY A 818 -16.19 23.84 -17.98
CA GLY A 818 -14.99 23.62 -17.15
C GLY A 818 -14.12 24.86 -16.95
N TYR A 819 -14.61 26.05 -17.31
CA TYR A 819 -14.02 27.36 -17.07
C TYR A 819 -15.10 28.46 -17.12
N ASP A 820 -14.90 29.59 -16.44
CA ASP A 820 -15.87 30.69 -16.40
C ASP A 820 -15.71 31.70 -17.54
N MET A 821 -14.48 31.93 -18.01
CA MET A 821 -14.18 32.95 -19.02
C MET A 821 -13.10 32.51 -20.00
N ARG A 822 -13.12 33.08 -21.20
CA ARG A 822 -12.01 32.94 -22.15
C ARG A 822 -11.65 34.25 -22.83
N TYR A 823 -10.37 34.44 -23.16
CA TYR A 823 -9.89 35.64 -23.83
C TYR A 823 -8.77 35.34 -24.84
N LYS A 824 -8.51 36.29 -25.76
CA LYS A 824 -7.36 36.26 -26.67
C LYS A 824 -6.41 37.41 -26.35
N LEU A 825 -5.11 37.18 -26.56
CA LEU A 825 -4.10 38.24 -26.39
C LEU A 825 -4.17 39.29 -27.51
N ASP A 826 -4.65 38.91 -28.70
CA ASP A 826 -4.78 39.77 -29.87
C ASP A 826 -6.10 39.47 -30.63
N ASP A 827 -6.55 40.41 -31.46
CA ASP A 827 -7.78 40.32 -32.29
C ASP A 827 -7.54 39.55 -33.62
N ASN A 828 -6.40 38.86 -33.72
CA ASN A 828 -6.03 38.06 -34.88
C ASN A 828 -6.67 36.66 -34.81
N ASP A 829 -7.10 36.13 -35.96
CA ASP A 829 -7.72 34.80 -36.06
C ASP A 829 -6.79 33.68 -35.53
N ASP A 830 -5.47 33.88 -35.65
CA ASP A 830 -4.42 32.96 -35.18
C ASP A 830 -4.11 33.08 -33.67
N SER A 831 -4.70 34.05 -32.96
CA SER A 831 -4.46 34.22 -31.52
C SER A 831 -5.18 33.13 -30.72
N GLU A 832 -4.43 32.47 -29.84
CA GLU A 832 -4.90 31.36 -29.00
C GLU A 832 -5.84 31.83 -27.89
N TRP A 833 -6.78 30.95 -27.53
CA TRP A 833 -7.70 31.17 -26.42
C TRP A 833 -7.04 30.81 -25.09
N TYR A 834 -7.08 31.74 -24.14
CA TYR A 834 -6.80 31.50 -22.74
C TYR A 834 -8.11 31.29 -21.98
N TYR A 835 -8.13 30.31 -21.09
CA TYR A 835 -9.29 29.91 -20.30
C TYR A 835 -9.05 30.29 -18.84
N VAL A 836 -10.04 30.88 -18.17
CA VAL A 836 -9.94 31.37 -16.80
C VAL A 836 -11.07 30.79 -15.97
N GLU A 837 -10.71 30.09 -14.90
CA GLU A 837 -11.61 29.66 -13.84
C GLU A 837 -11.53 30.66 -12.67
N VAL A 838 -12.68 31.09 -12.14
CA VAL A 838 -12.77 32.13 -11.13
C VAL A 838 -13.31 31.56 -9.82
N LYS A 839 -12.52 31.66 -8.75
CA LYS A 839 -12.92 31.25 -7.40
C LYS A 839 -13.01 32.46 -6.47
N SER A 840 -14.19 32.67 -5.88
CA SER A 840 -14.36 33.60 -4.76
C SER A 840 -13.88 32.90 -3.48
N SER A 841 -12.91 33.44 -2.75
CA SER A 841 -12.50 32.85 -1.47
C SER A 841 -12.42 33.87 -0.33
N SER A 842 -12.90 33.43 0.84
CA SER A 842 -12.61 34.05 2.14
C SER A 842 -11.62 33.22 2.99
N GLU A 843 -11.21 32.04 2.51
CA GLU A 843 -10.39 31.03 3.21
C GLU A 843 -9.16 30.61 2.38
N ASP A 844 -8.20 29.91 3.01
CA ASP A 844 -6.96 29.44 2.37
C ASP A 844 -7.16 28.20 1.47
N ASN A 845 -8.41 27.79 1.22
CA ASN A 845 -8.75 26.65 0.35
C ASN A 845 -9.82 27.05 -0.67
N PHE A 846 -9.80 26.42 -1.84
CA PHE A 846 -10.89 26.47 -2.81
C PHE A 846 -11.19 25.08 -3.36
N ILE A 847 -12.34 24.96 -4.00
CA ILE A 847 -12.79 23.72 -4.62
C ILE A 847 -12.71 23.86 -6.14
N ILE A 848 -12.09 22.89 -6.79
CA ILE A 848 -12.07 22.74 -8.26
C ILE A 848 -12.83 21.47 -8.66
N SER A 849 -13.71 21.55 -9.65
CA SER A 849 -14.53 20.41 -10.06
C SER A 849 -13.75 19.43 -10.94
N ARG A 850 -14.27 18.20 -11.09
CA ARG A 850 -13.67 17.20 -11.99
C ARG A 850 -13.60 17.68 -13.44
N ASN A 851 -14.66 18.33 -13.90
CA ASN A 851 -14.75 18.86 -15.24
C ASN A 851 -13.72 19.98 -15.49
N GLU A 852 -13.55 20.88 -14.52
CA GLU A 852 -12.50 21.93 -14.55
C GLU A 852 -11.10 21.31 -14.66
N VAL A 853 -10.81 20.27 -13.86
CA VAL A 853 -9.51 19.57 -13.92
C VAL A 853 -9.30 18.84 -15.25
N GLU A 854 -10.28 18.09 -15.73
CA GLU A 854 -10.18 17.37 -17.01
C GLU A 854 -9.94 18.34 -18.17
N PHE A 855 -10.67 19.46 -18.21
CA PHE A 855 -10.46 20.49 -19.22
C PHE A 855 -9.09 21.17 -19.10
N ALA A 856 -8.66 21.47 -17.87
CA ALA A 856 -7.36 22.10 -17.61
C ALA A 856 -6.18 21.20 -18.01
N LEU A 857 -6.27 19.88 -17.76
CA LEU A 857 -5.24 18.91 -18.16
C LEU A 857 -5.10 18.81 -19.69
N MET A 858 -6.17 19.05 -20.45
CA MET A 858 -6.11 19.12 -21.92
C MET A 858 -5.60 20.46 -22.45
N ASN A 859 -5.53 21.50 -21.61
CA ASN A 859 -5.19 22.88 -22.01
C ASN A 859 -4.18 23.54 -21.06
N THR A 860 -3.22 22.76 -20.54
CA THR A 860 -2.31 23.16 -19.45
C THR A 860 -1.59 24.49 -19.65
N GLN A 861 -1.18 24.82 -20.88
CA GLN A 861 -0.46 26.06 -21.20
C GLN A 861 -1.36 27.30 -21.35
N HIS A 862 -2.68 27.10 -21.43
CA HIS A 862 -3.66 28.16 -21.69
C HIS A 862 -4.74 28.27 -20.60
N TYR A 863 -4.78 27.34 -19.65
CA TYR A 863 -5.72 27.34 -18.54
C TYR A 863 -5.15 28.07 -17.32
N GLN A 864 -5.90 29.04 -16.80
CA GLN A 864 -5.49 29.95 -15.74
C GLN A 864 -6.50 29.93 -14.60
N LEU A 865 -6.03 30.16 -13.38
CA LEU A 865 -6.87 30.20 -12.19
C LEU A 865 -6.85 31.61 -11.59
N ALA A 866 -8.03 32.22 -11.44
CA ALA A 866 -8.22 33.51 -10.79
C ALA A 866 -8.88 33.33 -9.42
N ILE A 867 -8.24 33.79 -8.35
CA ILE A 867 -8.81 33.83 -7.00
C ILE A 867 -9.12 35.29 -6.65
N VAL A 868 -10.38 35.55 -6.29
CA VAL A 868 -10.81 36.88 -5.84
C VAL A 868 -10.98 36.87 -4.33
N GLN A 869 -10.12 37.63 -3.65
CA GLN A 869 -10.14 37.78 -2.18
C GLN A 869 -10.13 39.27 -1.82
N ASN A 870 -11.10 39.71 -1.03
CA ASN A 870 -11.25 41.11 -0.60
C ASN A 870 -11.24 42.13 -1.77
N GLY A 871 -11.73 41.73 -2.94
CA GLY A 871 -11.76 42.56 -4.15
C GLY A 871 -10.45 42.58 -4.95
N ILE A 872 -9.38 41.92 -4.48
CA ILE A 872 -8.12 41.77 -5.20
C ILE A 872 -8.17 40.51 -6.06
N ILE A 873 -7.72 40.61 -7.31
CA ILE A 873 -7.62 39.50 -8.27
C ILE A 873 -6.21 38.92 -8.21
N TYR A 874 -6.08 37.66 -7.83
CA TYR A 874 -4.85 36.88 -7.92
C TYR A 874 -4.95 35.91 -9.10
N LEU A 875 -4.12 36.07 -10.12
CA LEU A 875 -4.15 35.24 -11.34
C LEU A 875 -2.88 34.40 -11.45
N ASP A 876 -3.05 33.08 -11.42
CA ASP A 876 -1.99 32.11 -11.69
C ASP A 876 -2.13 31.58 -13.13
N ARG A 877 -1.11 31.87 -13.95
CA ARG A 877 -1.05 31.48 -15.37
C ARG A 877 -0.41 30.11 -15.60
N GLN A 878 0.20 29.54 -14.58
CA GLN A 878 1.01 28.32 -14.67
C GLN A 878 0.52 27.24 -13.72
N PHE A 879 -0.66 27.42 -13.12
CA PHE A 879 -1.21 26.50 -12.14
C PHE A 879 -1.24 25.04 -12.63
N PHE A 880 -1.49 24.79 -13.92
CA PHE A 880 -1.50 23.46 -14.53
C PHE A 880 -0.27 23.15 -15.40
N CYS A 881 0.82 23.93 -15.29
CA CYS A 881 2.07 23.66 -16.02
C CYS A 881 3.07 22.78 -15.24
N ASP A 882 2.85 22.60 -13.94
CA ASP A 882 3.71 21.81 -13.05
C ASP A 882 3.52 20.30 -13.26
N LYS A 883 4.60 19.57 -13.57
CA LYS A 883 4.56 18.14 -13.91
C LYS A 883 4.10 17.26 -12.74
N ASP A 884 4.52 17.58 -11.52
CA ASP A 884 4.15 16.81 -10.33
C ASP A 884 2.67 17.03 -10.01
N ARG A 885 2.18 18.25 -10.20
CA ARG A 885 0.78 18.60 -10.04
C ARG A 885 -0.12 17.95 -11.10
N ILE A 886 0.31 17.93 -12.36
CA ILE A 886 -0.37 17.20 -13.45
C ILE A 886 -0.48 15.72 -13.10
N ALA A 887 0.62 15.09 -12.65
CA ALA A 887 0.63 13.68 -12.27
C ALA A 887 -0.33 13.39 -11.11
N ASN A 888 -0.36 14.27 -10.10
CA ASN A 888 -1.28 14.16 -8.97
C ASN A 888 -2.75 14.28 -9.39
N PHE A 889 -3.13 15.30 -10.17
CA PHE A 889 -4.51 15.44 -10.66
C PHE A 889 -4.91 14.30 -11.60
N THR A 890 -4.00 13.81 -12.45
CA THR A 890 -4.24 12.68 -13.35
C THR A 890 -4.49 11.39 -12.57
N SER A 891 -3.69 11.13 -11.53
CA SER A 891 -3.90 9.97 -10.64
C SER A 891 -5.25 10.04 -9.92
N LEU A 892 -5.64 11.22 -9.43
CA LEU A 892 -6.90 11.41 -8.72
C LEU A 892 -8.13 11.32 -9.65
N SER A 893 -8.07 11.87 -10.87
CA SER A 893 -9.18 11.80 -11.84
C SER A 893 -9.42 10.37 -12.35
N SER A 894 -8.37 9.54 -12.36
CA SER A 894 -8.40 8.13 -12.80
C SER A 894 -8.97 7.18 -11.74
N ASN A 895 -9.14 7.61 -10.48
CA ASN A 895 -9.53 6.75 -9.38
C ASN A 895 -11.06 6.60 -9.28
N PRO A 896 -11.63 5.40 -9.52
CA PRO A 896 -13.08 5.17 -9.48
C PRO A 896 -13.69 5.26 -8.07
N GLY A 897 -12.85 5.25 -7.02
CA GLY A 897 -13.27 5.39 -5.61
C GLY A 897 -13.47 6.84 -5.15
N ILE A 898 -13.04 7.83 -5.95
CA ILE A 898 -13.20 9.26 -5.62
C ILE A 898 -14.55 9.73 -6.17
N LYS A 899 -15.46 10.17 -5.28
CA LYS A 899 -16.79 10.65 -5.69
C LYS A 899 -16.68 11.89 -6.61
N PRO A 900 -17.62 12.07 -7.55
CA PRO A 900 -17.37 12.81 -8.80
C PRO A 900 -17.22 14.34 -8.70
N THR A 901 -17.33 14.95 -7.53
CA THR A 901 -17.78 16.36 -7.53
C THR A 901 -16.68 17.39 -7.32
N HIS A 902 -15.69 17.21 -6.43
CA HIS A 902 -14.84 18.34 -6.02
C HIS A 902 -13.47 17.92 -5.48
N PHE A 903 -12.39 18.51 -6.01
CA PHE A 903 -11.05 18.47 -5.41
C PHE A 903 -10.85 19.73 -4.54
N GLU A 904 -10.48 19.54 -3.28
CA GLU A 904 -10.11 20.65 -2.40
C GLU A 904 -8.62 20.97 -2.58
N VAL A 905 -8.33 22.22 -2.91
CA VAL A 905 -6.97 22.73 -3.12
C VAL A 905 -6.71 23.80 -2.07
N ALA A 906 -5.74 23.53 -1.19
CA ALA A 906 -5.18 24.57 -0.33
C ALA A 906 -4.24 25.47 -1.14
N TRP A 907 -4.31 26.78 -0.92
CA TRP A 907 -3.48 27.76 -1.59
C TRP A 907 -2.88 28.73 -0.58
N LYS A 908 -1.70 29.24 -0.91
CA LYS A 908 -1.07 30.37 -0.23
C LYS A 908 -0.52 31.31 -1.28
N ILE A 909 -0.58 32.60 -1.00
CA ILE A 909 0.10 33.63 -1.79
C ILE A 909 1.58 33.51 -1.47
N SER A 910 2.38 33.10 -2.46
CA SER A 910 3.84 33.05 -2.38
C SER A 910 4.46 34.44 -2.39
#